data_AF-A0A3S1AJ37-F1
#
_entry.id   AF-A0A3S1AJ37-F1
#
_cell.length_a   1.000
_cell.length_b   1.000
_cell.length_c   1.000
_cell.angle_alpha   90.00
_cell.angle_beta   90.00
_cell.angle_gamma   90.00
#
_symmetry.space_group_name_H-M   'P 1'
#
loop_
_entity.id
_entity.type
_entity.pdbx_description
1 polymer ?
#
loop_
_entity_poly.entity_id
_entity_poly.type
_entity_poly.pdbx_seq_one_letter_code
_entity_poly.pdbx_strand_id
1 'polypeptide(L)'
;MYHQQNASVIIDNSLNNSSSNVRSAQTAPFEELNFNLGRSSEIIGKKAYVTVGTPQISEIEVLASGLDGPRKLNFGPSGALYVAEAGRGGTGASIPSPSLPGASLFYGATGAITRIQNGVAERVVTGLPSVAFPNGSDASGVHDIEFDADGNAYAIVGLASNPANRDNLLQIPDFSQLIAIDSFDDGGSWTLLRDFGAYEQNNNPDGQDVNTNLYDLLIKDNKAYVLDTGANDLLSVRAFGSEINLETVFPARSTTDPLTGKTVVRQSVPTSVTVGPDGALYVGELTGFPFQTGTAQVYRINADGQPEVYAGGFTNISDIAFDKSGGLYVLEYDADGILNGSDTGALIYVSPDGRTRTTLTNDELINPTGIEIGTDGDIYISNKGFTAGQGEVLRLEIDNSFKPNSICNHVKHGEKPQVGVTLSSTTVVEGSGIPLVYSFNLSTPAPKGGLQLKFLVSDSDGGSDDASVVGFESQSSNITDTSFAIENGSAFFLIDIAPGAKTASLAVGAYEDNVVEGDETVVFNLVDNKNSYTIDRKNSFVIATIKDAEIVTSPAPITIDFDESWSFKIDDYAIEHQGKAVVDIEVSYDYIDGIGVPDPFQYPDFLPIEKYIENFLVKYPNETDFWEILNKNLVKSLLTELIPTPYGIDYKLADVLDSLTVKIDVESGSSGISTLRSSTVTGKPQKTAI
;
A
#
# COMPACT_ATOMS: atom_id res chain seq x y z
N MET A 1 34.38 -13.66 33.55
CA MET A 1 35.63 -13.77 34.35
C MET A 1 36.55 -14.76 33.69
N TYR A 2 37.69 -14.27 33.18
CA TYR A 2 39.03 -14.91 33.09
C TYR A 2 39.18 -16.32 32.46
N HIS A 3 40.19 -16.65 31.65
CA HIS A 3 41.48 -16.02 31.41
C HIS A 3 42.12 -16.57 30.11
N GLN A 4 42.78 -15.70 29.36
CA GLN A 4 43.88 -16.01 28.43
C GLN A 4 45.09 -16.63 29.13
N GLN A 5 45.91 -17.39 28.39
CA GLN A 5 47.39 -17.35 28.44
C GLN A 5 47.91 -17.52 26.99
N ASN A 6 48.60 -16.55 26.37
CA ASN A 6 50.02 -16.15 26.52
C ASN A 6 50.99 -17.33 26.35
N ALA A 7 52.16 -17.25 25.72
CA ALA A 7 52.88 -16.30 24.86
C ALA A 7 54.24 -16.97 24.60
N SER A 8 54.96 -16.64 23.53
CA SER A 8 56.39 -16.95 23.41
C SER A 8 57.10 -15.86 22.57
N VAL A 9 57.64 -14.86 23.29
CA VAL A 9 59.08 -14.49 23.36
C VAL A 9 59.81 -14.41 21.99
N ILE A 10 60.12 -13.18 21.49
CA ILE A 10 61.40 -12.40 21.67
C ILE A 10 62.56 -12.97 20.78
N ILE A 11 63.44 -12.29 20.04
CA ILE A 11 63.90 -10.90 19.75
C ILE A 11 64.81 -11.02 18.49
N ASP A 12 64.84 -10.06 17.54
CA ASP A 12 65.98 -9.11 17.36
C ASP A 12 65.98 -8.30 16.04
N ASN A 13 66.48 -7.07 16.16
CA ASN A 13 66.60 -6.01 15.16
C ASN A 13 67.95 -6.04 14.41
N SER A 14 67.96 -5.71 13.11
CA SER A 14 69.04 -4.96 12.41
C SER A 14 68.59 -4.59 10.99
N LEU A 15 68.41 -3.30 10.66
CA LEU A 15 69.37 -2.30 10.16
C LEU A 15 69.80 -2.42 8.67
N ASN A 16 69.30 -1.45 7.89
CA ASN A 16 69.99 -0.58 6.91
C ASN A 16 70.58 -1.08 5.56
N ASN A 17 70.22 -0.28 4.53
CA ASN A 17 71.00 0.15 3.36
C ASN A 17 71.33 -0.92 2.29
N SER A 18 71.37 -0.67 0.98
CA SER A 18 71.47 0.56 0.18
C SER A 18 71.31 0.24 -1.32
N SER A 19 70.70 1.20 -2.02
CA SER A 19 70.85 1.69 -3.41
C SER A 19 71.83 1.07 -4.44
N SER A 20 71.44 1.32 -5.72
CA SER A 20 72.22 1.47 -6.99
C SER A 20 71.97 0.34 -8.01
N ASN A 21 71.85 0.50 -9.34
CA ASN A 21 72.00 1.60 -10.33
C ASN A 21 71.30 1.09 -11.63
N VAL A 22 70.38 1.80 -12.30
CA VAL A 22 70.54 2.84 -13.37
C VAL A 22 70.48 2.33 -14.85
N ARG A 23 69.49 2.91 -15.58
CA ARG A 23 69.36 3.28 -17.02
C ARG A 23 68.92 2.27 -18.10
N SER A 24 67.79 2.60 -18.77
CA SER A 24 67.79 3.27 -20.09
C SER A 24 66.41 3.86 -20.52
N ALA A 25 66.42 5.17 -20.87
CA ALA A 25 65.72 5.88 -21.96
C ALA A 25 64.18 5.74 -22.14
N GLN A 26 63.37 6.78 -22.36
CA GLN A 26 63.54 8.02 -23.14
C GLN A 26 62.46 9.07 -22.73
N THR A 27 62.64 10.29 -23.20
CA THR A 27 62.39 11.60 -22.57
C THR A 27 61.06 12.30 -22.85
N ALA A 28 60.64 13.12 -21.87
CA ALA A 28 59.62 14.17 -21.91
C ALA A 28 60.03 15.42 -22.72
N PRO A 29 59.12 16.41 -22.84
CA PRO A 29 59.49 17.80 -22.60
C PRO A 29 58.54 18.57 -21.67
N PHE A 30 59.11 19.66 -21.15
CA PHE A 30 58.70 20.57 -20.08
C PHE A 30 57.89 21.80 -20.57
N GLU A 31 57.25 22.44 -19.58
CA GLU A 31 57.14 23.90 -19.33
C GLU A 31 55.91 24.75 -19.77
N GLU A 32 55.19 25.20 -18.70
CA GLU A 32 54.83 26.58 -18.30
C GLU A 32 53.85 27.46 -19.10
N LEU A 33 52.71 27.85 -18.48
CA LEU A 33 52.45 29.18 -17.85
C LEU A 33 50.94 29.41 -17.53
N ASN A 34 50.70 30.03 -16.36
CA ASN A 34 49.39 30.39 -15.77
C ASN A 34 48.65 31.53 -16.50
N PHE A 35 47.30 31.53 -16.52
CA PHE A 35 46.42 32.57 -15.92
C PHE A 35 44.91 32.27 -16.00
N ASN A 36 44.18 32.84 -15.02
CA ASN A 36 42.78 32.75 -14.58
C ASN A 36 41.60 32.90 -15.58
N LEU A 37 40.45 32.42 -15.08
CA LEU A 37 39.02 32.80 -15.25
C LEU A 37 38.22 31.62 -15.83
N GLY A 38 37.48 30.82 -15.06
CA GLY A 38 36.31 31.20 -14.27
C GLY A 38 35.05 30.67 -14.97
N ARG A 39 34.44 29.60 -14.44
CA ARG A 39 32.98 29.30 -14.47
C ARG A 39 32.68 27.96 -13.77
N SER A 40 31.91 28.07 -12.70
CA SER A 40 30.92 27.12 -12.18
C SER A 40 31.17 25.61 -12.38
N SER A 41 31.56 24.94 -11.30
CA SER A 41 31.26 23.52 -11.10
C SER A 41 29.74 23.33 -11.08
N GLU A 42 29.17 22.86 -12.18
CA GLU A 42 27.78 22.44 -12.28
C GLU A 42 27.56 21.20 -11.41
N ILE A 43 26.57 21.36 -10.53
CA ILE A 43 26.01 20.37 -9.65
C ILE A 43 25.31 19.34 -10.53
N ILE A 44 25.92 18.16 -10.71
CA ILE A 44 25.19 16.98 -11.18
C ILE A 44 24.28 16.57 -10.02
N GLY A 45 23.03 17.04 -10.09
CA GLY A 45 21.96 16.63 -9.18
C GLY A 45 21.65 15.16 -9.36
N LYS A 46 22.30 14.29 -8.57
CA LYS A 46 21.71 13.01 -8.21
C LYS A 46 20.33 13.34 -7.61
N LYS A 47 19.25 12.92 -8.27
CA LYS A 47 17.94 12.82 -7.60
C LYS A 47 18.16 11.93 -6.39
N ALA A 48 18.18 12.53 -5.20
CA ALA A 48 18.10 11.79 -3.95
C ALA A 48 16.69 11.23 -3.90
N TYR A 49 16.54 9.93 -4.16
CA TYR A 49 15.38 9.21 -3.69
C TYR A 49 15.37 9.39 -2.17
N VAL A 50 14.31 9.97 -1.61
CA VAL A 50 14.11 9.92 -0.17
C VAL A 50 13.81 8.47 0.15
N THR A 51 14.84 7.73 0.56
CA THR A 51 14.65 6.46 1.23
C THR A 51 13.91 6.79 2.52
N VAL A 52 12.61 6.47 2.60
CA VAL A 52 11.93 6.44 3.90
C VAL A 52 12.64 5.33 4.67
N GLY A 53 13.50 5.71 5.62
CA GLY A 53 14.24 4.74 6.42
C GLY A 53 13.25 3.88 7.20
N THR A 54 13.44 2.56 7.17
CA THR A 54 12.71 1.66 8.06
C THR A 54 13.06 2.04 9.51
N PRO A 55 12.07 2.20 10.42
CA PRO A 55 12.34 2.40 11.83
C PRO A 55 13.28 1.31 12.34
N GLN A 56 14.23 1.65 13.20
CA GLN A 56 15.12 0.68 13.83
C GLN A 56 14.93 0.76 15.34
N ILE A 57 14.87 -0.39 16.01
CA ILE A 57 14.77 -0.44 17.47
C ILE A 57 16.20 -0.35 18.02
N SER A 58 16.48 0.67 18.83
CA SER A 58 17.78 0.81 19.51
C SER A 58 17.83 0.09 20.84
N GLU A 59 16.72 0.06 21.57
CA GLU A 59 16.63 -0.50 22.92
C GLU A 59 15.21 -1.01 23.20
N ILE A 60 15.12 -2.06 24.01
CA ILE A 60 13.87 -2.57 24.58
C ILE A 60 13.99 -2.46 26.10
N GLU A 61 13.10 -1.70 26.72
CA GLU A 61 13.04 -1.47 28.16
C GLU A 61 11.75 -2.05 28.75
N VAL A 62 11.85 -2.76 29.89
CA VAL A 62 10.68 -3.18 30.67
C VAL A 62 10.26 -2.06 31.62
N LEU A 63 9.12 -1.41 31.35
CA LEU A 63 8.58 -0.33 32.18
C LEU A 63 7.78 -0.82 33.38
N ALA A 64 7.12 -1.97 33.25
CA ALA A 64 6.33 -2.60 34.30
C ALA A 64 6.37 -4.11 34.13
N SER A 65 6.25 -4.86 35.23
CA SER A 65 6.21 -6.32 35.22
C SER A 65 5.29 -6.84 36.33
N GLY A 66 4.89 -8.11 36.25
CA GLY A 66 3.97 -8.72 37.21
C GLY A 66 2.52 -8.28 37.03
N LEU A 67 2.16 -7.85 35.82
CA LEU A 67 0.80 -7.47 35.45
C LEU A 67 -0.08 -8.71 35.23
N ASP A 68 -1.37 -8.55 35.49
CA ASP A 68 -2.40 -9.56 35.47
C ASP A 68 -3.13 -9.57 34.12
N GLY A 69 -2.47 -10.16 33.12
CA GLY A 69 -2.99 -10.24 31.77
C GLY A 69 -3.18 -8.85 31.15
N PRO A 70 -2.11 -8.06 30.96
CA PRO A 70 -2.21 -6.77 30.30
C PRO A 70 -2.81 -6.93 28.89
N ARG A 71 -3.61 -5.96 28.49
CA ARG A 71 -4.31 -5.90 27.20
C ARG A 71 -3.93 -4.61 26.51
N LYS A 72 -4.86 -3.74 26.16
CA LYS A 72 -4.58 -2.46 25.53
C LYS A 72 -4.03 -1.45 26.53
N LEU A 73 -3.39 -0.42 26.00
CA LEU A 73 -2.71 0.61 26.76
C LEU A 73 -2.79 1.95 26.02
N ASN A 74 -2.97 3.03 26.76
CA ASN A 74 -3.20 4.36 26.19
C ASN A 74 -2.62 5.46 27.08
N PHE A 75 -2.18 6.55 26.45
CA PHE A 75 -1.69 7.72 27.16
C PHE A 75 -2.85 8.60 27.65
N GLY A 76 -2.86 8.87 28.95
CA GLY A 76 -3.77 9.86 29.53
C GLY A 76 -3.29 11.31 29.29
N PRO A 77 -4.14 12.30 29.58
CA PRO A 77 -3.87 13.72 29.28
C PRO A 77 -2.65 14.30 30.03
N SER A 78 -2.22 13.67 31.13
CA SER A 78 -1.00 14.05 31.86
C SER A 78 0.27 13.39 31.33
N GLY A 79 0.19 12.62 30.23
CA GLY A 79 1.29 11.83 29.67
C GLY A 79 1.64 10.57 30.48
N ALA A 80 0.80 10.15 31.41
CA ALA A 80 0.95 8.84 32.06
C ALA A 80 0.39 7.76 31.13
N LEU A 81 1.02 6.59 31.10
CA LEU A 81 0.57 5.44 30.33
C LEU A 81 -0.37 4.60 31.20
N TYR A 82 -1.56 4.29 30.71
CA TYR A 82 -2.55 3.46 31.39
C TYR A 82 -2.67 2.13 30.68
N VAL A 83 -2.79 1.05 31.45
CA VAL A 83 -2.79 -0.33 30.94
C VAL A 83 -3.98 -1.05 31.53
N ALA A 84 -4.83 -1.63 30.68
CA ALA A 84 -5.92 -2.49 31.11
C ALA A 84 -5.38 -3.89 31.46
N GLU A 85 -5.71 -4.38 32.65
CA GLU A 85 -5.37 -5.73 33.12
C GLU A 85 -6.63 -6.57 33.22
N ALA A 86 -6.75 -7.60 32.38
CA ALA A 86 -7.91 -8.49 32.36
C ALA A 86 -8.14 -9.23 33.69
N GLY A 87 -7.11 -9.34 34.54
CA GLY A 87 -7.18 -9.93 35.87
C GLY A 87 -6.81 -11.41 35.90
N ARG A 88 -7.11 -12.07 37.02
CA ARG A 88 -6.73 -13.48 37.28
C ARG A 88 -7.93 -14.41 37.48
N GLY A 89 -9.15 -13.91 37.26
CA GLY A 89 -10.36 -14.60 37.72
C GLY A 89 -10.40 -14.74 39.24
N GLY A 90 -10.98 -15.83 39.73
CA GLY A 90 -11.09 -16.11 41.16
C GLY A 90 -11.69 -17.48 41.48
N THR A 91 -12.38 -17.56 42.62
CA THR A 91 -13.05 -18.78 43.10
C THR A 91 -14.58 -18.66 43.10
N GLY A 92 -15.12 -17.64 42.42
CA GLY A 92 -16.54 -17.37 42.32
C GLY A 92 -17.27 -18.28 41.34
N ALA A 93 -18.45 -17.82 40.89
CA ALA A 93 -19.22 -18.48 39.85
C ALA A 93 -18.40 -18.64 38.56
N SER A 94 -18.76 -19.61 37.73
CA SER A 94 -18.00 -19.94 36.52
C SER A 94 -18.87 -19.98 35.28
N ILE A 95 -18.24 -19.73 34.13
CA ILE A 95 -18.83 -19.89 32.80
C ILE A 95 -18.03 -20.93 31.99
N PRO A 96 -18.66 -21.58 30.99
CA PRO A 96 -17.93 -22.42 30.05
C PRO A 96 -16.83 -21.64 29.35
N SER A 97 -15.65 -22.25 29.18
CA SER A 97 -14.58 -21.64 28.39
C SER A 97 -14.90 -21.69 26.90
N PRO A 98 -14.71 -20.58 26.15
CA PRO A 98 -14.84 -20.58 24.70
C PRO A 98 -13.64 -21.22 23.97
N SER A 99 -12.47 -21.26 24.62
CA SER A 99 -11.19 -21.69 24.06
C SER A 99 -10.87 -23.16 24.32
N LEU A 100 -11.38 -23.73 25.42
CA LEU A 100 -11.11 -25.11 25.85
C LEU A 100 -12.42 -25.85 26.18
N PRO A 101 -12.90 -26.73 25.28
CA PRO A 101 -14.14 -27.48 25.49
C PRO A 101 -14.16 -28.27 26.81
N GLY A 102 -15.21 -28.08 27.60
CA GLY A 102 -15.41 -28.75 28.88
C GLY A 102 -14.68 -28.12 30.08
N ALA A 103 -13.86 -27.09 29.85
CA ALA A 103 -13.26 -26.30 30.92
C ALA A 103 -14.15 -25.12 31.32
N SER A 104 -13.82 -24.45 32.43
CA SER A 104 -14.57 -23.30 32.94
C SER A 104 -13.64 -22.17 33.37
N LEU A 105 -14.09 -20.93 33.12
CA LEU A 105 -13.47 -19.71 33.60
C LEU A 105 -14.19 -19.26 34.88
N PHE A 106 -13.45 -18.95 35.93
CA PHE A 106 -13.97 -18.63 37.26
C PHE A 106 -13.86 -17.14 37.55
N TYR A 107 -14.96 -16.58 38.07
CA TYR A 107 -15.06 -15.17 38.39
C TYR A 107 -14.23 -14.77 39.62
N GLY A 108 -13.61 -13.60 39.54
CA GLY A 108 -13.12 -12.82 40.66
C GLY A 108 -13.00 -11.35 40.28
N ALA A 109 -13.21 -10.45 41.24
CA ALA A 109 -13.04 -9.01 41.05
C ALA A 109 -11.54 -8.65 41.08
N THR A 110 -10.80 -9.07 40.05
CA THR A 110 -9.33 -8.94 39.96
C THR A 110 -8.86 -8.15 38.75
N GLY A 111 -9.77 -7.67 37.90
CA GLY A 111 -9.43 -6.74 36.83
C GLY A 111 -8.97 -5.40 37.39
N ALA A 112 -8.08 -4.72 36.67
CA ALA A 112 -7.48 -3.48 37.12
C ALA A 112 -7.08 -2.57 35.95
N ILE A 113 -6.87 -1.29 36.25
CA ILE A 113 -6.17 -0.35 35.37
C ILE A 113 -4.89 0.05 36.09
N THR A 114 -3.75 -0.23 35.47
CA THR A 114 -2.43 0.20 35.95
C THR A 114 -2.04 1.51 35.29
N ARG A 115 -1.56 2.48 36.08
CA ARG A 115 -0.93 3.71 35.62
C ARG A 115 0.59 3.59 35.77
N ILE A 116 1.31 3.85 34.71
CA ILE A 116 2.77 3.96 34.66
C ILE A 116 3.12 5.44 34.51
N GLN A 117 3.78 6.00 35.52
CA GLN A 117 4.22 7.39 35.51
C GLN A 117 5.50 7.55 36.32
N ASN A 118 6.47 8.30 35.79
CA ASN A 118 7.74 8.59 36.47
C ASN A 118 8.48 7.32 36.97
N GLY A 119 8.45 6.24 36.17
CA GLY A 119 9.08 4.97 36.49
C GLY A 119 8.36 4.14 37.57
N VAL A 120 7.13 4.51 37.94
CA VAL A 120 6.31 3.78 38.92
C VAL A 120 5.07 3.25 38.23
N ALA A 121 4.83 1.94 38.36
CA ALA A 121 3.60 1.27 37.95
C ALA A 121 2.71 1.03 39.18
N GLU A 122 1.46 1.48 39.11
CA GLU A 122 0.48 1.40 40.21
C GLU A 122 -0.91 1.05 39.67
N ARG A 123 -1.59 0.07 40.28
CA ARG A 123 -3.01 -0.22 40.00
C ARG A 123 -3.88 0.86 40.61
N VAL A 124 -4.40 1.75 39.77
CA VAL A 124 -5.19 2.93 40.17
C VAL A 124 -6.68 2.68 40.15
N VAL A 125 -7.14 1.69 39.37
CA VAL A 125 -8.49 1.15 39.46
C VAL A 125 -8.37 -0.34 39.73
N THR A 126 -9.11 -0.86 40.71
CA THR A 126 -9.09 -2.27 41.09
C THR A 126 -10.50 -2.78 41.37
N GLY A 127 -10.67 -4.10 41.37
CA GLY A 127 -11.97 -4.71 41.65
C GLY A 127 -12.90 -4.80 40.45
N LEU A 128 -12.39 -4.53 39.23
CA LEU A 128 -13.14 -4.74 38.00
C LEU A 128 -13.39 -6.25 37.78
N PRO A 129 -14.47 -6.63 37.09
CA PRO A 129 -14.78 -8.03 36.82
C PRO A 129 -13.67 -8.73 36.03
N SER A 130 -13.39 -9.99 36.40
CA SER A 130 -12.49 -10.87 35.68
C SER A 130 -12.98 -12.31 35.75
N VAL A 131 -12.88 -13.04 34.65
CA VAL A 131 -13.03 -14.51 34.57
C VAL A 131 -11.76 -15.08 33.97
N ALA A 132 -11.21 -16.15 34.54
CA ALA A 132 -10.01 -16.81 34.03
C ALA A 132 -9.97 -18.29 34.41
N PHE A 133 -9.07 -19.06 33.80
CA PHE A 133 -8.77 -20.39 34.31
C PHE A 133 -8.18 -20.34 35.73
N PRO A 134 -8.25 -21.44 36.53
CA PRO A 134 -7.72 -21.46 37.90
C PRO A 134 -6.23 -21.13 38.04
N ASN A 135 -5.44 -21.28 36.98
CA ASN A 135 -4.02 -20.88 36.91
C ASN A 135 -3.82 -19.40 36.53
N GLY A 136 -4.90 -18.64 36.32
CA GLY A 136 -4.88 -17.23 35.91
C GLY A 136 -4.63 -17.00 34.42
N SER A 137 -4.63 -18.04 33.57
CA SER A 137 -4.52 -17.86 32.13
C SER A 137 -5.87 -17.64 31.45
N ASP A 138 -5.83 -17.10 30.23
CA ASP A 138 -7.01 -16.90 29.37
C ASP A 138 -8.09 -16.03 30.05
N ALA A 139 -7.65 -14.95 30.68
CA ALA A 139 -8.52 -14.04 31.38
C ALA A 139 -9.33 -13.15 30.41
N SER A 140 -10.60 -12.94 30.74
CA SER A 140 -11.42 -11.85 30.18
C SER A 140 -11.91 -10.94 31.31
N GLY A 141 -11.83 -9.64 31.08
CA GLY A 141 -12.09 -8.58 32.07
C GLY A 141 -12.00 -7.22 31.39
N VAL A 142 -11.37 -6.23 32.02
CA VAL A 142 -11.08 -4.96 31.33
C VAL A 142 -10.03 -5.18 30.24
N HIS A 143 -10.34 -4.81 29.00
CA HIS A 143 -9.44 -5.00 27.87
C HIS A 143 -8.82 -3.71 27.36
N ASP A 144 -9.50 -2.56 27.53
CA ASP A 144 -8.99 -1.28 27.08
C ASP A 144 -9.48 -0.10 27.93
N ILE A 145 -8.69 0.97 27.91
CA ILE A 145 -8.96 2.28 28.49
C ILE A 145 -8.64 3.37 27.47
N GLU A 146 -9.54 4.32 27.29
CA GLU A 146 -9.37 5.48 26.42
C GLU A 146 -9.74 6.79 27.10
N PHE A 147 -9.24 7.90 26.57
CA PHE A 147 -9.50 9.24 27.09
C PHE A 147 -10.18 10.12 26.04
N ASP A 148 -11.21 10.86 26.43
CA ASP A 148 -11.79 11.88 25.57
C ASP A 148 -10.94 13.17 25.52
N ALA A 149 -11.35 14.12 24.69
CA ALA A 149 -10.65 15.40 24.53
C ALA A 149 -10.64 16.28 25.81
N ASP A 150 -11.54 16.03 26.76
CA ASP A 150 -11.60 16.70 28.05
C ASP A 150 -10.77 15.97 29.12
N GLY A 151 -10.22 14.80 28.80
CA GLY A 151 -9.42 13.97 29.68
C GLY A 151 -10.24 13.02 30.56
N ASN A 152 -11.52 12.83 30.28
CA ASN A 152 -12.34 11.83 30.97
C ASN A 152 -11.95 10.43 30.49
N ALA A 153 -11.86 9.49 31.41
CA ALA A 153 -11.44 8.13 31.12
C ALA A 153 -12.63 7.19 30.97
N TYR A 154 -12.53 6.29 29.99
CA TYR A 154 -13.52 5.29 29.66
C TYR A 154 -12.84 3.94 29.49
N ALA A 155 -13.52 2.86 29.82
CA ALA A 155 -12.97 1.52 29.64
C ALA A 155 -14.04 0.55 29.16
N ILE A 156 -13.60 -0.56 28.57
CA ILE A 156 -14.49 -1.66 28.17
C ILE A 156 -14.16 -2.94 28.93
N VAL A 157 -15.21 -3.65 29.33
CA VAL A 157 -15.11 -4.93 30.04
C VAL A 157 -15.66 -6.04 29.14
N GLY A 158 -14.80 -6.96 28.70
CA GLY A 158 -15.16 -8.13 27.91
C GLY A 158 -15.61 -9.32 28.76
N LEU A 159 -16.34 -10.25 28.16
CA LEU A 159 -16.92 -11.43 28.82
C LEU A 159 -16.37 -12.76 28.31
N ALA A 160 -16.06 -12.85 27.01
CA ALA A 160 -15.67 -14.07 26.30
C ALA A 160 -16.72 -15.20 26.42
N SER A 161 -18.00 -14.84 26.30
CA SER A 161 -19.09 -15.81 26.42
C SER A 161 -20.41 -15.25 25.87
N ASN A 162 -21.40 -16.14 25.77
CA ASN A 162 -22.79 -15.72 25.57
C ASN A 162 -23.25 -14.85 26.77
N PRO A 163 -23.78 -13.64 26.55
CA PRO A 163 -24.19 -12.75 27.64
C PRO A 163 -25.31 -13.35 28.54
N ALA A 164 -26.05 -14.36 28.09
CA ALA A 164 -26.98 -15.09 28.96
C ALA A 164 -26.26 -15.85 30.10
N ASN A 165 -25.00 -16.24 29.91
CA ASN A 165 -24.18 -16.83 30.98
C ASN A 165 -23.80 -15.78 32.03
N ARG A 166 -23.53 -14.53 31.62
CA ARG A 166 -23.34 -13.41 32.54
C ARG A 166 -24.59 -13.22 33.41
N ASP A 167 -25.77 -13.20 32.78
CA ASP A 167 -27.02 -12.90 33.48
C ASP A 167 -27.52 -14.04 34.37
N ASN A 168 -27.36 -15.30 33.93
CA ASN A 168 -27.93 -16.46 34.63
C ASN A 168 -26.93 -17.19 35.53
N LEU A 169 -25.64 -17.23 35.17
CA LEU A 169 -24.62 -18.00 35.88
C LEU A 169 -23.75 -17.12 36.78
N LEU A 170 -23.19 -16.04 36.23
CA LEU A 170 -22.32 -15.13 36.99
C LEU A 170 -23.11 -14.16 37.87
N GLN A 171 -24.20 -13.61 37.32
CA GLN A 171 -24.99 -12.52 37.91
C GLN A 171 -24.17 -11.27 38.22
N ILE A 172 -23.20 -10.97 37.35
CA ILE A 172 -22.31 -9.79 37.43
C ILE A 172 -22.59 -8.89 36.21
N PRO A 173 -23.40 -7.82 36.34
CA PRO A 173 -23.85 -7.01 35.20
C PRO A 173 -22.74 -6.15 34.57
N ASP A 174 -21.62 -5.99 35.27
CA ASP A 174 -20.47 -5.17 34.86
C ASP A 174 -19.70 -5.74 33.65
N PHE A 175 -19.95 -6.99 33.26
CA PHE A 175 -19.39 -7.58 32.03
C PHE A 175 -20.12 -7.13 30.77
N SER A 176 -19.39 -7.02 29.65
CA SER A 176 -19.87 -6.53 28.35
C SER A 176 -20.39 -5.10 28.41
N GLN A 177 -19.65 -4.27 29.12
CA GLN A 177 -20.00 -2.88 29.39
C GLN A 177 -18.93 -1.93 28.87
N LEU A 178 -19.37 -0.80 28.32
CA LEU A 178 -18.60 0.43 28.34
C LEU A 178 -18.84 1.12 29.69
N ILE A 179 -17.76 1.53 30.36
CA ILE A 179 -17.80 2.20 31.67
C ILE A 179 -17.07 3.55 31.61
N ALA A 180 -17.50 4.51 32.43
CA ALA A 180 -16.73 5.71 32.75
C ALA A 180 -15.92 5.46 34.02
N ILE A 181 -14.67 5.88 34.05
CA ILE A 181 -13.86 5.91 35.27
C ILE A 181 -14.06 7.26 35.94
N ASP A 182 -14.78 7.26 37.07
CA ASP A 182 -15.16 8.48 37.79
C ASP A 182 -14.00 9.04 38.63
N SER A 183 -13.10 8.16 39.08
CA SER A 183 -11.93 8.52 39.89
C SER A 183 -10.82 7.47 39.76
N PHE A 184 -9.58 7.94 39.88
CA PHE A 184 -8.38 7.11 40.04
C PHE A 184 -7.85 7.08 41.48
N ASP A 185 -8.55 7.74 42.42
CA ASP A 185 -8.18 7.81 43.83
C ASP A 185 -8.80 6.64 44.62
N ASP A 186 -8.16 6.27 45.74
CA ASP A 186 -8.65 5.26 46.71
C ASP A 186 -9.02 3.89 46.08
N GLY A 187 -8.33 3.48 45.02
CA GLY A 187 -8.58 2.22 44.30
C GLY A 187 -9.57 2.33 43.14
N GLY A 188 -10.07 3.54 42.87
CA GLY A 188 -10.88 3.90 41.72
C GLY A 188 -12.37 3.63 41.89
N SER A 189 -13.18 4.30 41.08
CA SER A 189 -14.62 4.07 40.97
C SER A 189 -15.08 4.25 39.53
N TRP A 190 -16.14 3.55 39.14
CA TRP A 190 -16.67 3.59 37.78
C TRP A 190 -18.19 3.56 37.74
N THR A 191 -18.72 4.04 36.61
CA THR A 191 -20.14 4.04 36.30
C THR A 191 -20.39 3.26 35.01
N LEU A 192 -21.39 2.36 35.02
CA LEU A 192 -21.81 1.65 33.83
C LEU A 192 -22.48 2.60 32.85
N LEU A 193 -22.01 2.63 31.61
CA LEU A 193 -22.58 3.46 30.56
C LEU A 193 -23.48 2.61 29.66
N ARG A 194 -22.96 1.56 29.03
CA ARG A 194 -23.70 0.85 27.97
C ARG A 194 -23.45 -0.64 28.00
N ASP A 195 -24.54 -1.40 27.95
CA ASP A 195 -24.56 -2.86 27.91
C ASP A 195 -24.57 -3.37 26.47
N PHE A 196 -23.40 -3.77 25.99
CA PHE A 196 -23.24 -4.38 24.67
C PHE A 196 -23.67 -5.85 24.66
N GLY A 197 -23.63 -6.53 25.81
CA GLY A 197 -24.14 -7.90 25.93
C GLY A 197 -25.65 -7.97 25.69
N ALA A 198 -26.40 -6.99 26.19
CA ALA A 198 -27.83 -6.87 25.91
C ALA A 198 -28.10 -6.52 24.43
N TYR A 199 -27.26 -5.68 23.81
CA TYR A 199 -27.39 -5.40 22.38
C TYR A 199 -27.19 -6.67 21.55
N GLU A 200 -26.15 -7.44 21.84
CA GLU A 200 -25.83 -8.67 21.12
C GLU A 200 -26.94 -9.72 21.25
N GLN A 201 -27.47 -9.96 22.47
CA GLN A 201 -28.62 -10.87 22.66
C GLN A 201 -29.85 -10.50 21.82
N ASN A 202 -30.09 -9.20 21.60
CA ASN A 202 -31.31 -8.71 20.97
C ASN A 202 -31.18 -8.55 19.45
N ASN A 203 -29.96 -8.34 18.93
CA ASN A 203 -29.74 -7.97 17.54
C ASN A 203 -28.92 -9.00 16.77
N ASN A 204 -27.92 -9.65 17.39
CA ASN A 204 -26.99 -10.61 16.78
C ASN A 204 -26.61 -10.25 15.33
N PRO A 205 -25.87 -9.14 15.11
CA PRO A 205 -25.70 -8.56 13.78
C PRO A 205 -25.03 -9.50 12.76
N ASP A 206 -24.10 -10.35 13.21
CA ASP A 206 -23.39 -11.31 12.34
C ASP A 206 -24.21 -12.57 12.02
N GLY A 207 -25.31 -12.78 12.76
CA GLY A 207 -26.22 -13.92 12.62
C GLY A 207 -25.59 -15.26 13.02
N GLN A 208 -24.45 -15.26 13.71
CA GLN A 208 -23.74 -16.45 14.19
C GLN A 208 -24.10 -16.72 15.66
N ASP A 209 -23.17 -17.34 16.40
CA ASP A 209 -23.34 -17.64 17.81
C ASP A 209 -23.36 -16.35 18.63
N VAL A 210 -24.42 -16.17 19.42
CA VAL A 210 -24.54 -14.99 20.31
C VAL A 210 -23.42 -15.02 21.35
N ASN A 211 -22.43 -14.15 21.18
CA ASN A 211 -21.21 -14.09 21.98
C ASN A 211 -20.66 -12.67 22.01
N THR A 212 -20.13 -12.24 23.14
CA THR A 212 -19.53 -10.91 23.32
C THR A 212 -18.18 -11.01 24.02
N ASN A 213 -17.24 -10.22 23.52
CA ASN A 213 -15.96 -9.94 24.13
C ASN A 213 -15.42 -8.62 23.59
N LEU A 214 -15.92 -7.50 24.13
CA LEU A 214 -15.39 -6.16 23.83
C LEU A 214 -13.88 -6.16 24.04
N TYR A 215 -13.10 -5.78 23.03
CA TYR A 215 -11.64 -5.97 23.07
C TYR A 215 -10.84 -4.70 22.79
N ASP A 216 -11.38 -3.79 21.99
CA ASP A 216 -10.72 -2.52 21.67
C ASP A 216 -11.72 -1.35 21.69
N LEU A 217 -11.26 -0.21 22.20
CA LEU A 217 -12.04 1.01 22.37
C LEU A 217 -11.31 2.16 21.66
N LEU A 218 -12.03 2.92 20.85
CA LEU A 218 -11.51 4.14 20.25
C LEU A 218 -12.47 5.29 20.52
N ILE A 219 -11.97 6.38 21.10
CA ILE A 219 -12.76 7.60 21.28
C ILE A 219 -12.30 8.68 20.31
N LYS A 220 -13.20 9.07 19.39
CA LYS A 220 -12.95 10.13 18.42
C LYS A 220 -14.21 10.95 18.18
N ASP A 221 -14.05 12.27 18.10
CA ASP A 221 -15.13 13.22 17.78
C ASP A 221 -16.40 13.01 18.65
N ASN A 222 -16.21 12.77 19.95
CA ASN A 222 -17.29 12.49 20.92
C ASN A 222 -18.12 11.23 20.54
N LYS A 223 -17.48 10.23 19.96
CA LYS A 223 -18.03 8.92 19.61
C LYS A 223 -17.08 7.85 20.13
N ALA A 224 -17.62 6.88 20.87
CA ALA A 224 -16.92 5.69 21.30
C ALA A 224 -17.20 4.59 20.29
N TYR A 225 -16.17 4.14 19.59
CA TYR A 225 -16.17 2.96 18.75
C TYR A 225 -15.74 1.78 19.62
N VAL A 226 -16.56 0.74 19.65
CA VAL A 226 -16.35 -0.43 20.49
C VAL A 226 -16.31 -1.65 19.59
N LEU A 227 -15.18 -2.32 19.57
CA LEU A 227 -14.98 -3.53 18.79
C LEU A 227 -15.35 -4.75 19.64
N ASP A 228 -16.38 -5.48 19.23
CA ASP A 228 -16.75 -6.74 19.88
C ASP A 228 -16.15 -7.93 19.11
N THR A 229 -15.03 -8.42 19.63
CA THR A 229 -14.33 -9.59 19.06
C THR A 229 -15.18 -10.86 19.11
N GLY A 230 -16.06 -10.98 20.10
CA GLY A 230 -16.95 -12.14 20.26
C GLY A 230 -18.07 -12.15 19.22
N ALA A 231 -18.58 -10.97 18.85
CA ALA A 231 -19.69 -10.78 17.91
C ALA A 231 -19.24 -10.49 16.46
N ASN A 232 -17.92 -10.39 16.22
CA ASN A 232 -17.34 -9.99 14.92
C ASN A 232 -17.92 -8.68 14.36
N ASP A 233 -18.17 -7.69 15.20
CA ASP A 233 -18.72 -6.41 14.76
C ASP A 233 -17.98 -5.19 15.35
N LEU A 234 -18.10 -4.08 14.64
CA LEU A 234 -17.72 -2.77 15.14
C LEU A 234 -19.00 -1.99 15.42
N LEU A 235 -19.12 -1.56 16.66
CA LEU A 235 -20.27 -0.81 17.15
C LEU A 235 -19.83 0.59 17.51
N SER A 236 -20.79 1.49 17.63
CA SER A 236 -20.53 2.81 18.16
C SER A 236 -21.63 3.33 19.05
N VAL A 237 -21.22 4.15 20.00
CA VAL A 237 -22.11 4.93 20.84
C VAL A 237 -21.63 6.36 20.80
N ARG A 238 -22.51 7.30 20.48
CA ARG A 238 -22.21 8.72 20.69
C ARG A 238 -21.89 8.88 22.18
N ALA A 239 -20.74 9.45 22.54
CA ALA A 239 -20.42 9.68 23.94
C ALA A 239 -21.60 10.43 24.59
N PHE A 240 -22.09 9.88 25.72
CA PHE A 240 -23.30 10.28 26.46
C PHE A 240 -24.68 9.95 25.85
N GLY A 241 -24.77 9.43 24.63
CA GLY A 241 -26.03 8.99 23.97
C GLY A 241 -26.38 7.53 24.27
N SER A 242 -27.67 7.17 24.32
CA SER A 242 -28.13 5.82 24.73
C SER A 242 -28.16 4.77 23.61
N GLU A 243 -27.97 5.19 22.37
CA GLU A 243 -28.17 4.35 21.19
C GLU A 243 -26.83 3.76 20.72
N ILE A 244 -26.80 2.43 20.61
CA ILE A 244 -25.73 1.68 19.95
C ILE A 244 -26.06 1.64 18.46
N ASN A 245 -25.09 1.99 17.62
CA ASN A 245 -25.18 1.90 16.18
C ASN A 245 -24.21 0.82 15.71
N LEU A 246 -24.66 0.03 14.73
CA LEU A 246 -23.80 -0.88 14.00
C LEU A 246 -23.00 -0.09 12.97
N GLU A 247 -21.67 -0.11 13.06
CA GLU A 247 -20.80 0.46 12.04
C GLU A 247 -20.49 -0.57 10.96
N THR A 248 -20.16 -1.80 11.37
CA THR A 248 -19.85 -2.88 10.42
C THR A 248 -19.91 -4.27 11.06
N VAL A 249 -20.06 -5.30 10.22
CA VAL A 249 -19.90 -6.71 10.58
C VAL A 249 -18.74 -7.28 9.76
N PHE A 250 -17.83 -8.00 10.41
CA PHE A 250 -16.67 -8.59 9.75
C PHE A 250 -17.01 -9.98 9.20
N PRO A 251 -16.69 -10.25 7.91
CA PRO A 251 -17.15 -11.46 7.26
C PRO A 251 -16.44 -12.71 7.77
N ALA A 252 -17.21 -13.74 8.10
CA ALA A 252 -16.69 -15.09 8.26
C ALA A 252 -16.26 -15.68 6.91
N ARG A 253 -15.23 -16.54 6.91
CA ARG A 253 -14.67 -17.16 5.69
C ARG A 253 -14.71 -18.68 5.81
N SER A 254 -14.92 -19.38 4.70
CA SER A 254 -14.76 -20.85 4.69
C SER A 254 -13.28 -21.22 4.59
N THR A 255 -12.84 -22.19 5.40
CA THR A 255 -11.49 -22.77 5.28
C THR A 255 -11.51 -24.25 5.63
N THR A 256 -10.36 -24.93 5.54
CA THR A 256 -10.23 -26.35 5.87
C THR A 256 -9.60 -26.52 7.25
N ASP A 257 -10.27 -27.27 8.11
CA ASP A 257 -9.71 -27.71 9.39
C ASP A 257 -8.51 -28.64 9.12
N PRO A 258 -7.29 -28.27 9.56
CA PRO A 258 -6.08 -29.05 9.31
C PRO A 258 -6.07 -30.39 10.04
N LEU A 259 -6.84 -30.56 11.12
CA LEU A 259 -6.91 -31.79 11.91
C LEU A 259 -7.88 -32.81 11.31
N THR A 260 -9.01 -32.34 10.77
CA THR A 260 -10.07 -33.22 10.27
C THR A 260 -10.20 -33.24 8.75
N GLY A 261 -9.60 -32.28 8.04
CA GLY A 261 -9.70 -32.11 6.59
C GLY A 261 -11.08 -31.63 6.12
N LYS A 262 -11.97 -31.23 7.02
CA LYS A 262 -13.33 -30.77 6.69
C LYS A 262 -13.37 -29.26 6.51
N THR A 263 -14.28 -28.77 5.67
CA THR A 263 -14.59 -27.34 5.59
C THR A 263 -15.23 -26.88 6.90
N VAL A 264 -14.72 -25.79 7.45
CA VAL A 264 -15.20 -25.10 8.65
C VAL A 264 -15.39 -23.62 8.37
N VAL A 265 -16.31 -22.99 9.11
CA VAL A 265 -16.47 -21.53 9.10
C VAL A 265 -15.43 -20.94 10.03
N ARG A 266 -14.54 -20.12 9.47
CA ARG A 266 -13.51 -19.38 10.18
C ARG A 266 -14.02 -17.97 10.45
N GLN A 267 -14.21 -17.67 11.73
CA GLN A 267 -14.60 -16.34 12.20
C GLN A 267 -13.49 -15.30 11.90
N SER A 268 -13.84 -14.01 11.82
CA SER A 268 -12.86 -12.94 11.58
C SER A 268 -12.06 -12.64 12.84
N VAL A 269 -12.72 -12.53 14.00
CA VAL A 269 -12.11 -12.23 15.31
C VAL A 269 -11.32 -10.92 15.24
N PRO A 270 -11.99 -9.78 15.04
CA PRO A 270 -11.33 -8.48 14.96
C PRO A 270 -10.78 -8.07 16.34
N THR A 271 -9.58 -7.49 16.41
CA THR A 271 -8.84 -7.28 17.67
C THR A 271 -8.33 -5.86 17.88
N SER A 272 -8.48 -4.97 16.89
CA SER A 272 -8.04 -3.58 16.98
C SER A 272 -8.89 -2.68 16.12
N VAL A 273 -9.04 -1.42 16.50
CA VAL A 273 -9.66 -0.35 15.74
C VAL A 273 -8.89 0.94 15.97
N THR A 274 -8.31 1.48 14.90
CA THR A 274 -7.57 2.75 14.95
C THR A 274 -7.96 3.66 13.80
N VAL A 275 -7.54 4.92 13.86
CA VAL A 275 -7.77 5.89 12.79
C VAL A 275 -6.52 5.96 11.92
N GLY A 276 -6.68 5.63 10.65
CA GLY A 276 -5.58 5.71 9.69
C GLY A 276 -5.27 7.13 9.22
N PRO A 277 -4.20 7.30 8.43
CA PRO A 277 -3.72 8.60 7.97
C PRO A 277 -4.73 9.35 7.08
N ASP A 278 -5.69 8.65 6.48
CA ASP A 278 -6.79 9.21 5.68
C ASP A 278 -8.02 9.59 6.53
N GLY A 279 -8.03 9.25 7.83
CA GLY A 279 -9.11 9.52 8.76
C GLY A 279 -10.18 8.43 8.85
N ALA A 280 -10.09 7.36 8.05
CA ALA A 280 -10.96 6.20 8.14
C ALA A 280 -10.60 5.31 9.35
N LEU A 281 -11.49 4.36 9.68
CA LEU A 281 -11.24 3.36 10.70
C LEU A 281 -10.53 2.16 10.09
N TYR A 282 -9.54 1.61 10.78
CA TYR A 282 -8.77 0.46 10.37
C TYR A 282 -8.85 -0.61 11.45
N VAL A 283 -9.03 -1.86 11.04
CA VAL A 283 -9.28 -2.96 11.97
C VAL A 283 -8.41 -4.16 11.65
N GLY A 284 -7.57 -4.59 12.61
CA GLY A 284 -6.81 -5.82 12.51
C GLY A 284 -7.63 -7.03 12.97
N GLU A 285 -7.37 -8.21 12.39
CA GLU A 285 -8.03 -9.46 12.79
C GLU A 285 -7.04 -10.53 13.26
N LEU A 286 -7.43 -11.30 14.29
CA LEU A 286 -6.67 -12.46 14.77
C LEU A 286 -6.88 -13.69 13.88
N THR A 287 -8.06 -13.80 13.26
CA THR A 287 -8.67 -15.01 12.68
C THR A 287 -9.12 -16.04 13.71
N GLY A 288 -10.32 -16.61 13.54
CA GLY A 288 -10.82 -17.72 14.36
C GLY A 288 -10.22 -19.06 13.95
N PHE A 289 -10.55 -20.13 14.70
CA PHE A 289 -10.13 -21.49 14.36
C PHE A 289 -10.42 -21.81 12.87
N PRO A 290 -9.45 -22.33 12.11
CA PRO A 290 -8.20 -22.96 12.54
C PRO A 290 -6.96 -22.03 12.57
N PHE A 291 -7.12 -20.73 12.79
CA PHE A 291 -6.00 -19.78 13.00
C PHE A 291 -4.94 -19.86 11.89
N GLN A 292 -5.38 -19.90 10.63
CA GLN A 292 -4.50 -20.21 9.50
C GLN A 292 -3.43 -19.11 9.31
N THR A 293 -2.16 -19.50 9.41
CA THR A 293 -1.00 -18.63 9.23
C THR A 293 -1.04 -17.86 7.91
N GLY A 294 -0.68 -16.57 7.95
CA GLY A 294 -0.65 -15.71 6.77
C GLY A 294 -2.01 -15.27 6.22
N THR A 295 -3.13 -15.52 6.94
CA THR A 295 -4.48 -15.18 6.46
C THR A 295 -5.19 -14.06 7.21
N ALA A 296 -4.57 -13.52 8.25
CA ALA A 296 -5.04 -12.31 8.91
C ALA A 296 -4.86 -11.09 8.01
N GLN A 297 -5.79 -10.15 8.16
CA GLN A 297 -5.93 -8.95 7.37
C GLN A 297 -6.10 -7.73 8.27
N VAL A 298 -5.68 -6.59 7.75
CA VAL A 298 -6.10 -5.28 8.23
C VAL A 298 -7.16 -4.78 7.27
N TYR A 299 -8.34 -4.49 7.79
CA TYR A 299 -9.42 -3.84 7.06
C TYR A 299 -9.32 -2.33 7.19
N ARG A 300 -9.84 -1.64 6.16
CA ARG A 300 -10.22 -0.24 6.20
C ARG A 300 -11.73 -0.17 6.05
N ILE A 301 -12.41 0.56 6.94
CA ILE A 301 -13.86 0.76 6.86
C ILE A 301 -14.12 1.94 5.92
N ASN A 302 -14.83 1.68 4.82
CA ASN A 302 -15.14 2.69 3.83
C ASN A 302 -16.30 3.63 4.28
N ALA A 303 -16.65 4.60 3.43
CA ALA A 303 -17.69 5.59 3.77
C ALA A 303 -19.09 4.99 3.97
N ASP A 304 -19.35 3.82 3.38
CA ASP A 304 -20.62 3.09 3.50
C ASP A 304 -20.61 2.09 4.67
N GLY A 305 -19.55 2.09 5.50
CA GLY A 305 -19.41 1.17 6.63
C GLY A 305 -18.98 -0.25 6.23
N GLN A 306 -18.52 -0.48 5.00
CA GLN A 306 -18.06 -1.80 4.56
C GLN A 306 -16.57 -2.00 4.85
N PRO A 307 -16.16 -3.21 5.31
CA PRO A 307 -14.76 -3.52 5.55
C PRO A 307 -14.07 -3.94 4.24
N GLU A 308 -13.07 -3.18 3.82
CA GLU A 308 -12.23 -3.46 2.66
C GLU A 308 -10.84 -3.89 3.10
N VAL A 309 -10.24 -4.88 2.43
CA VAL A 309 -8.89 -5.34 2.79
C VAL A 309 -7.87 -4.25 2.44
N TYR A 310 -7.19 -3.71 3.44
CA TYR A 310 -6.13 -2.71 3.28
C TYR A 310 -4.76 -3.35 3.18
N ALA A 311 -4.48 -4.33 4.05
CA ALA A 311 -3.23 -5.09 4.06
C ALA A 311 -3.49 -6.54 4.48
N GLY A 312 -2.69 -7.47 3.98
CA GLY A 312 -2.86 -8.90 4.26
C GLY A 312 -1.54 -9.66 4.37
N GLY A 313 -1.64 -10.96 4.57
CA GLY A 313 -0.47 -11.83 4.75
C GLY A 313 0.09 -11.80 6.17
N PHE A 314 -0.73 -11.48 7.17
CA PHE A 314 -0.39 -11.54 8.59
C PHE A 314 -0.88 -12.85 9.20
N THR A 315 -0.38 -13.25 10.35
CA THR A 315 -0.71 -14.52 11.02
C THR A 315 -1.84 -14.33 12.04
N ASN A 316 -1.57 -13.76 13.21
CA ASN A 316 -2.55 -13.56 14.26
C ASN A 316 -2.41 -12.14 14.82
N ILE A 317 -3.10 -11.15 14.25
CA ILE A 317 -2.98 -9.75 14.69
C ILE A 317 -3.67 -9.56 16.04
N SER A 318 -2.95 -9.05 17.04
CA SER A 318 -3.51 -8.61 18.31
C SER A 318 -3.76 -7.11 18.38
N ASP A 319 -2.96 -6.31 17.66
CA ASP A 319 -3.15 -4.86 17.62
C ASP A 319 -2.50 -4.17 16.42
N ILE A 320 -2.95 -2.97 16.09
CA ILE A 320 -2.36 -2.12 15.05
C ILE A 320 -2.29 -0.65 15.47
N ALA A 321 -1.27 0.07 14.98
CA ALA A 321 -1.18 1.52 15.16
C ALA A 321 -0.58 2.19 13.92
N PHE A 322 -0.93 3.44 13.67
CA PHE A 322 -0.30 4.27 12.65
C PHE A 322 0.61 5.32 13.28
N ASP A 323 1.81 5.50 12.73
CA ASP A 323 2.64 6.65 13.08
C ASP A 323 2.18 7.94 12.38
N LYS A 324 2.77 9.06 12.79
CA LYS A 324 2.50 10.40 12.22
C LYS A 324 2.89 10.53 10.74
N SER A 325 3.73 9.63 10.23
CA SER A 325 4.16 9.56 8.82
C SER A 325 3.21 8.71 7.97
N GLY A 326 2.25 8.01 8.60
CA GLY A 326 1.32 7.10 7.96
C GLY A 326 1.82 5.66 7.84
N GLY A 327 2.92 5.31 8.52
CA GLY A 327 3.43 3.94 8.57
C GLY A 327 2.56 3.10 9.50
N LEU A 328 2.22 1.89 9.06
CA LEU A 328 1.37 0.95 9.81
C LEU A 328 2.27 -0.01 10.61
N TYR A 329 2.02 -0.10 11.90
CA TYR A 329 2.59 -1.09 12.79
C TYR A 329 1.54 -2.15 13.06
N VAL A 330 1.92 -3.41 12.86
CA VAL A 330 1.08 -4.58 13.09
C VAL A 330 1.75 -5.45 14.13
N LEU A 331 1.05 -5.67 15.24
CA LEU A 331 1.48 -6.53 16.33
C LEU A 331 0.79 -7.89 16.17
N GLU A 332 1.60 -8.94 16.02
CA GLU A 332 1.11 -10.32 15.99
C GLU A 332 1.22 -10.95 17.37
N TYR A 333 0.11 -11.53 17.84
CA TYR A 333 0.01 -12.32 19.06
C TYR A 333 0.89 -13.57 19.00
N ASP A 334 0.91 -14.22 17.84
CA ASP A 334 1.75 -15.36 17.52
C ASP A 334 2.11 -15.28 16.03
N ALA A 335 3.39 -15.14 15.73
CA ALA A 335 3.91 -14.99 14.39
C ALA A 335 3.99 -16.33 13.64
N ASP A 336 4.14 -17.44 14.37
CA ASP A 336 4.21 -18.79 13.82
C ASP A 336 2.81 -19.42 13.68
N GLY A 337 1.86 -18.96 14.49
CA GLY A 337 0.45 -19.34 14.49
C GLY A 337 0.05 -20.16 15.70
N ILE A 338 -1.08 -19.80 16.32
CA ILE A 338 -1.57 -20.34 17.60
C ILE A 338 -1.61 -21.87 17.68
N LEU A 339 -1.93 -22.57 16.58
CA LEU A 339 -1.99 -24.04 16.56
C LEU A 339 -0.61 -24.73 16.52
N ASN A 340 0.45 -24.00 16.21
CA ASN A 340 1.82 -24.54 16.15
C ASN A 340 2.48 -24.61 17.54
N GLY A 341 1.82 -24.09 18.58
CA GLY A 341 2.30 -24.13 19.96
C GLY A 341 3.46 -23.17 20.25
N SER A 342 3.66 -22.17 19.38
CA SER A 342 4.54 -21.04 19.66
C SER A 342 3.83 -20.05 20.58
N ASP A 343 4.62 -19.20 21.22
CA ASP A 343 4.16 -18.01 21.92
C ASP A 343 4.87 -16.75 21.40
N THR A 344 5.66 -16.87 20.32
CA THR A 344 6.49 -15.80 19.79
C THR A 344 5.64 -14.80 19.03
N GLY A 345 5.56 -13.56 19.55
CA GLY A 345 4.92 -12.45 18.84
C GLY A 345 5.85 -11.80 17.81
N ALA A 346 5.32 -10.88 17.02
CA ALA A 346 6.11 -10.05 16.13
C ALA A 346 5.56 -8.63 16.02
N LEU A 347 6.46 -7.65 15.95
CA LEU A 347 6.14 -6.29 15.56
C LEU A 347 6.58 -6.07 14.11
N ILE A 348 5.63 -5.79 13.24
CA ILE A 348 5.84 -5.62 11.81
C ILE A 348 5.53 -4.18 11.43
N TYR A 349 6.41 -3.55 10.67
CA TYR A 349 6.19 -2.23 10.08
C TYR A 349 5.89 -2.35 8.59
N VAL A 350 4.91 -1.59 8.14
CA VAL A 350 4.55 -1.39 6.74
C VAL A 350 4.69 0.11 6.43
N SER A 351 5.49 0.45 5.42
CA SER A 351 5.71 1.83 5.03
C SER A 351 4.42 2.51 4.57
N PRO A 352 4.31 3.86 4.66
CA PRO A 352 3.11 4.59 4.27
C PRO A 352 2.68 4.36 2.81
N ASP A 353 3.63 4.03 1.93
CA ASP A 353 3.38 3.71 0.52
C ASP A 353 3.08 2.22 0.27
N GLY A 354 3.01 1.41 1.33
CA GLY A 354 2.74 -0.03 1.29
C GLY A 354 3.87 -0.88 0.68
N ARG A 355 4.96 -0.28 0.21
CA ARG A 355 6.01 -0.99 -0.57
C ARG A 355 7.00 -1.76 0.29
N THR A 356 7.23 -1.32 1.53
CA THR A 356 8.18 -1.93 2.45
C THR A 356 7.43 -2.57 3.59
N ARG A 357 7.63 -3.87 3.80
CA ARG A 357 7.20 -4.59 4.99
C ARG A 357 8.42 -5.17 5.67
N THR A 358 8.58 -4.91 6.97
CA THR A 358 9.74 -5.37 7.74
C THR A 358 9.33 -5.77 9.14
N THR A 359 9.73 -6.95 9.58
CA THR A 359 9.65 -7.32 11.00
C THR A 359 10.69 -6.51 11.75
N LEU A 360 10.25 -5.62 12.63
CA LEU A 360 11.13 -4.77 13.45
C LEU A 360 11.76 -5.57 14.59
N THR A 361 10.96 -6.41 15.24
CA THR A 361 11.43 -7.38 16.22
C THR A 361 10.42 -8.51 16.38
N ASN A 362 10.93 -9.70 16.66
CA ASN A 362 10.22 -10.82 17.26
C ASN A 362 10.93 -11.28 18.56
N ASP A 363 12.00 -10.58 18.94
CA ASP A 363 12.72 -10.82 20.18
C ASP A 363 11.92 -10.23 21.34
N GLU A 364 11.90 -10.96 22.46
CA GLU A 364 11.25 -10.59 23.72
C GLU A 364 9.71 -10.47 23.67
N LEU A 365 9.10 -10.56 22.49
CA LEU A 365 7.64 -10.58 22.33
C LEU A 365 7.08 -11.98 22.56
N ILE A 366 6.28 -12.13 23.62
CA ILE A 366 5.64 -13.37 24.01
C ILE A 366 4.15 -13.10 24.20
N ASN A 367 3.31 -13.56 23.27
CA ASN A 367 1.87 -13.29 23.23
C ASN A 367 1.50 -11.84 23.57
N PRO A 368 2.00 -10.85 22.79
CA PRO A 368 1.72 -9.45 23.03
C PRO A 368 0.28 -9.10 22.61
N THR A 369 -0.34 -8.18 23.35
CA THR A 369 -1.80 -7.96 23.33
C THR A 369 -2.23 -6.54 23.03
N GLY A 370 -1.30 -5.57 23.05
CA GLY A 370 -1.59 -4.17 22.74
C GLY A 370 -0.35 -3.40 22.31
N ILE A 371 -0.52 -2.42 21.43
CA ILE A 371 0.52 -1.50 20.95
C ILE A 371 0.01 -0.06 21.04
N GLU A 372 0.86 0.85 21.52
CA GLU A 372 0.58 2.29 21.49
C GLU A 372 1.82 3.06 21.06
N ILE A 373 1.65 4.11 20.24
CA ILE A 373 2.75 4.93 19.74
C ILE A 373 2.80 6.24 20.53
N GLY A 374 3.87 6.41 21.31
CA GLY A 374 4.07 7.61 22.11
C GLY A 374 4.28 8.86 21.28
N THR A 375 4.02 10.02 21.89
CA THR A 375 4.27 11.32 21.22
C THR A 375 5.75 11.56 20.90
N ASP A 376 6.64 10.87 21.61
CA ASP A 376 8.09 10.78 21.41
C ASP A 376 8.47 9.94 20.18
N GLY A 377 7.55 9.14 19.65
CA GLY A 377 7.77 8.22 18.53
C GLY A 377 8.20 6.82 18.94
N ASP A 378 8.34 6.57 20.25
CA ASP A 378 8.65 5.23 20.77
C ASP A 378 7.39 4.38 20.84
N ILE A 379 7.58 3.07 20.87
CA ILE A 379 6.49 2.09 20.80
C ILE A 379 6.34 1.42 22.15
N TYR A 380 5.11 1.35 22.65
CA TYR A 380 4.78 0.77 23.94
C TYR A 380 3.95 -0.49 23.70
N ILE A 381 4.35 -1.62 24.28
CA ILE A 381 3.71 -2.92 24.04
C ILE A 381 3.31 -3.56 25.36
N SER A 382 2.03 -3.95 25.47
CA SER A 382 1.60 -4.92 26.47
C SER A 382 2.03 -6.31 26.03
N ASN A 383 2.87 -6.95 26.83
CA ASN A 383 3.49 -8.23 26.53
C ASN A 383 3.13 -9.29 27.59
N LYS A 384 3.23 -10.58 27.25
CA LYS A 384 2.90 -11.71 28.13
C LYS A 384 1.48 -11.63 28.67
N GLY A 385 0.53 -11.25 27.81
CA GLY A 385 -0.87 -11.02 28.21
C GLY A 385 -1.64 -12.29 28.55
N PHE A 386 -1.15 -13.48 28.19
CA PHE A 386 -1.92 -14.72 28.31
C PHE A 386 -2.10 -15.20 29.76
N THR A 387 -1.06 -15.07 30.61
CA THR A 387 -1.07 -15.59 31.98
C THR A 387 -0.89 -14.48 33.01
N ALA A 388 -1.82 -14.39 33.96
CA ALA A 388 -1.75 -13.41 35.03
C ALA A 388 -0.46 -13.50 35.86
N GLY A 389 0.02 -12.35 36.35
CA GLY A 389 1.24 -12.21 37.13
C GLY A 389 2.54 -12.33 36.32
N GLN A 390 2.48 -12.58 35.02
CA GLN A 390 3.65 -12.63 34.12
C GLN A 390 3.74 -11.43 33.18
N GLY A 391 2.64 -10.67 33.06
CA GLY A 391 2.52 -9.57 32.12
C GLY A 391 3.54 -8.47 32.37
N GLU A 392 3.92 -7.81 31.29
CA GLU A 392 4.85 -6.67 31.32
C GLU A 392 4.45 -5.62 30.29
N VAL A 393 4.99 -4.41 30.46
CA VAL A 393 4.94 -3.35 29.45
C VAL A 393 6.34 -3.06 28.97
N LEU A 394 6.55 -3.18 27.66
CA LEU A 394 7.80 -2.87 26.99
C LEU A 394 7.73 -1.47 26.39
N ARG A 395 8.85 -0.75 26.40
CA ARG A 395 9.11 0.44 25.60
C ARG A 395 10.23 0.12 24.62
N LEU A 396 9.93 0.25 23.33
CA LEU A 396 10.87 0.06 22.24
C LEU A 396 11.29 1.44 21.78
N GLU A 397 12.54 1.81 22.07
CA GLU A 397 13.10 3.06 21.61
C GLU A 397 13.40 2.99 20.12
N ILE A 398 12.91 3.98 19.36
CA ILE A 398 13.17 4.04 17.92
C ILE A 398 14.39 4.93 17.65
N ASP A 399 15.41 4.34 17.01
CA ASP A 399 16.65 5.03 16.67
C ASP A 399 16.40 6.12 15.63
N ASN A 400 16.32 7.35 16.12
CA ASN A 400 16.22 8.55 15.31
C ASN A 400 17.59 9.04 14.79
N SER A 401 18.63 8.19 14.73
CA SER A 401 19.97 8.55 14.25
C SER A 401 20.05 8.96 12.78
N PHE A 402 18.96 8.83 12.02
CA PHE A 402 18.71 9.70 10.87
C PHE A 402 17.97 10.97 11.28
N LYS A 403 18.73 11.96 11.77
CA LYS A 403 18.27 13.34 11.72
C LYS A 403 18.38 13.81 10.26
N PRO A 404 17.31 14.04 9.49
CA PRO A 404 17.43 15.02 8.41
C PRO A 404 17.90 16.30 9.08
N ASN A 405 19.09 16.78 8.69
CA ASN A 405 19.75 17.92 9.31
C ASN A 405 18.73 19.00 9.66
N SER A 406 18.72 19.41 10.93
CA SER A 406 17.99 20.58 11.40
C SER A 406 18.49 21.82 10.66
N ILE A 407 17.87 22.11 9.52
CA ILE A 407 17.77 23.45 8.97
C ILE A 407 16.28 23.71 8.76
N CYS A 408 15.57 23.97 9.84
CA CYS A 408 14.41 24.84 9.82
C CYS A 408 14.30 25.52 11.19
N ASN A 409 15.10 26.58 11.36
CA ASN A 409 14.62 27.76 12.05
C ASN A 409 13.21 28.07 11.55
N HIS A 410 12.35 28.55 12.44
CA HIS A 410 11.02 29.10 12.14
C HIS A 410 10.96 29.79 10.77
N VAL A 411 10.45 29.06 9.78
CA VAL A 411 9.89 29.64 8.57
C VAL A 411 8.40 29.38 8.69
N LYS A 412 7.62 30.46 8.74
CA LYS A 412 6.16 30.40 8.63
C LYS A 412 5.82 29.49 7.45
N HIS A 413 5.18 28.35 7.69
CA HIS A 413 4.62 27.54 6.62
C HIS A 413 3.61 28.43 5.87
N GLY A 414 3.88 28.67 4.58
CA GLY A 414 2.88 29.24 3.69
C GLY A 414 1.65 28.34 3.70
N GLU A 415 0.46 28.94 3.69
CA GLU A 415 -0.80 28.22 3.62
C GLU A 415 -0.77 27.22 2.46
N LYS A 416 -1.14 25.96 2.74
CA LYS A 416 -1.26 24.92 1.71
C LYS A 416 -2.43 25.28 0.79
N PRO A 417 -2.32 25.11 -0.54
CA PRO A 417 -3.43 25.35 -1.44
C PRO A 417 -4.58 24.39 -1.10
N GLN A 418 -5.79 24.92 -1.03
CA GLN A 418 -7.01 24.13 -1.04
C GLN A 418 -7.44 23.94 -2.51
N VAL A 419 -7.73 22.71 -2.92
CA VAL A 419 -8.00 22.32 -4.31
C VAL A 419 -9.44 21.85 -4.44
N GLY A 420 -10.15 22.36 -5.44
CA GLY A 420 -11.45 21.84 -5.87
C GLY A 420 -11.43 21.46 -7.35
N VAL A 421 -12.23 20.47 -7.73
CA VAL A 421 -12.41 20.00 -9.10
C VAL A 421 -13.85 20.25 -9.58
N THR A 422 -14.01 20.64 -10.83
CA THR A 422 -15.31 20.82 -11.51
C THR A 422 -15.22 20.29 -12.93
N LEU A 423 -16.37 19.97 -13.55
CA LEU A 423 -16.42 19.38 -14.89
C LEU A 423 -17.15 20.31 -15.86
N SER A 424 -16.70 20.38 -17.12
CA SER A 424 -17.32 21.21 -18.17
C SER A 424 -18.72 20.73 -18.57
N SER A 425 -18.95 19.43 -18.52
CA SER A 425 -20.22 18.73 -18.77
C SER A 425 -20.26 17.49 -17.88
N THR A 426 -21.43 17.02 -17.44
CA THR A 426 -21.56 15.77 -16.67
C THR A 426 -21.85 14.56 -17.56
N THR A 427 -21.86 14.72 -18.88
CA THR A 427 -22.12 13.64 -19.83
C THR A 427 -21.26 13.80 -21.07
N VAL A 428 -20.74 12.68 -21.58
CA VAL A 428 -20.03 12.56 -22.85
C VAL A 428 -20.60 11.36 -23.62
N VAL A 429 -20.68 11.48 -24.94
CA VAL A 429 -21.10 10.37 -25.82
C VAL A 429 -19.84 9.84 -26.49
N GLU A 430 -19.68 8.53 -26.49
CA GLU A 430 -18.57 7.85 -27.13
C GLU A 430 -18.46 8.25 -28.61
N GLY A 431 -17.25 8.53 -29.07
CA GLY A 431 -17.00 8.93 -30.47
C GLY A 431 -17.43 10.34 -30.84
N SER A 432 -18.02 11.12 -29.91
CA SER A 432 -18.48 12.50 -30.20
C SER A 432 -17.34 13.49 -30.52
N GLY A 433 -16.10 13.15 -30.19
CA GLY A 433 -14.92 14.02 -30.39
C GLY A 433 -14.88 15.25 -29.48
N ILE A 434 -15.78 15.34 -28.49
CA ILE A 434 -15.85 16.43 -27.50
C ILE A 434 -15.41 15.89 -26.14
N PRO A 435 -14.29 16.37 -25.55
CA PRO A 435 -13.79 15.85 -24.29
C PRO A 435 -14.55 16.41 -23.07
N LEU A 436 -14.57 15.64 -22.00
CA LEU A 436 -14.80 16.14 -20.64
C LEU A 436 -13.58 16.96 -20.20
N VAL A 437 -13.81 18.16 -19.69
CA VAL A 437 -12.73 19.02 -19.20
C VAL A 437 -12.83 19.19 -17.69
N TYR A 438 -11.89 18.56 -16.98
CA TYR A 438 -11.72 18.64 -15.54
C TYR A 438 -10.97 19.92 -15.21
N SER A 439 -11.61 20.83 -14.49
CA SER A 439 -11.03 22.12 -14.09
C SER A 439 -10.69 22.13 -12.61
N PHE A 440 -9.41 22.36 -12.29
CA PHE A 440 -8.85 22.40 -10.95
C PHE A 440 -8.65 23.84 -10.51
N ASN A 441 -9.22 24.21 -9.36
CA ASN A 441 -9.10 25.56 -8.77
C ASN A 441 -8.35 25.48 -7.44
N LEU A 442 -7.28 26.26 -7.30
CA LEU A 442 -6.45 26.31 -6.10
C LEU A 442 -6.67 27.65 -5.35
N SER A 443 -6.86 27.58 -4.03
CA SER A 443 -7.03 28.77 -3.18
C SER A 443 -5.78 29.68 -3.16
N THR A 444 -4.60 29.07 -3.31
CA THR A 444 -3.31 29.75 -3.48
C THR A 444 -2.54 29.13 -4.66
N PRO A 445 -1.65 29.87 -5.35
CA PRO A 445 -0.91 29.31 -6.50
C PRO A 445 -0.14 28.04 -6.13
N ALA A 446 0.00 27.11 -7.10
CA ALA A 446 0.80 25.91 -6.94
C ALA A 446 2.23 26.26 -6.49
N PRO A 447 2.84 25.48 -5.57
CA PRO A 447 4.19 25.73 -5.08
C PRO A 447 5.23 25.80 -6.19
N LYS A 448 6.42 26.34 -5.89
CA LYS A 448 7.52 26.49 -6.88
C LYS A 448 7.98 25.16 -7.52
N GLY A 449 7.65 24.02 -6.92
CA GLY A 449 7.93 22.68 -7.46
C GLY A 449 6.76 22.05 -8.23
N GLY A 450 5.66 22.78 -8.45
CA GLY A 450 4.42 22.22 -8.98
C GLY A 450 3.55 21.64 -7.88
N LEU A 451 2.40 21.08 -8.26
CA LEU A 451 1.49 20.40 -7.34
C LEU A 451 0.92 19.14 -8.00
N GLN A 452 1.32 17.97 -7.55
CA GLN A 452 0.72 16.71 -7.99
C GLN A 452 -0.59 16.48 -7.26
N LEU A 453 -1.69 16.41 -8.02
CA LEU A 453 -3.00 15.96 -7.56
C LEU A 453 -3.14 14.47 -7.78
N LYS A 454 -3.89 13.79 -6.92
CA LYS A 454 -4.20 12.36 -7.01
C LYS A 454 -5.71 12.16 -7.02
N PHE A 455 -6.21 11.38 -7.96
CA PHE A 455 -7.62 11.04 -8.11
C PHE A 455 -7.80 9.54 -8.03
N LEU A 456 -8.81 9.09 -7.29
CA LEU A 456 -9.34 7.73 -7.41
C LEU A 456 -10.38 7.74 -8.52
N VAL A 457 -10.25 6.83 -9.48
CA VAL A 457 -11.22 6.64 -10.56
C VAL A 457 -12.04 5.39 -10.23
N SER A 458 -13.36 5.49 -10.32
CA SER A 458 -14.26 4.36 -10.12
C SER A 458 -15.22 4.30 -11.29
N ASP A 459 -15.21 3.16 -11.99
CA ASP A 459 -16.13 2.83 -13.06
C ASP A 459 -17.22 1.87 -12.59
N SER A 460 -18.39 1.94 -13.21
CA SER A 460 -19.58 1.19 -12.82
C SER A 460 -19.64 -0.25 -13.33
N ASP A 461 -18.88 -0.59 -14.37
CA ASP A 461 -18.90 -1.88 -15.05
C ASP A 461 -17.60 -2.69 -14.86
N GLY A 462 -16.49 -2.01 -14.55
CA GLY A 462 -15.16 -2.59 -14.29
C GLY A 462 -14.25 -2.68 -15.53
N GLY A 463 -14.62 -2.07 -16.65
CA GLY A 463 -13.75 -1.82 -17.82
C GLY A 463 -12.61 -0.86 -17.48
N SER A 464 -11.50 -0.91 -18.23
CA SER A 464 -10.36 -0.01 -18.03
C SER A 464 -10.21 1.07 -19.11
N ASP A 465 -11.08 1.08 -20.12
CA ASP A 465 -10.74 1.63 -21.44
C ASP A 465 -11.73 2.68 -22.00
N ASP A 466 -12.67 3.20 -21.19
CA ASP A 466 -13.81 3.97 -21.72
C ASP A 466 -13.52 5.49 -21.85
N ALA A 467 -12.40 5.96 -21.28
CA ALA A 467 -11.96 7.36 -21.39
C ALA A 467 -10.43 7.57 -21.33
N SER A 468 -9.90 8.50 -22.13
CA SER A 468 -8.46 8.81 -22.15
C SER A 468 -8.13 10.27 -22.42
N VAL A 469 -6.96 10.67 -21.91
CA VAL A 469 -6.33 11.98 -22.18
C VAL A 469 -5.67 12.02 -23.56
N VAL A 470 -5.37 10.85 -24.13
CA VAL A 470 -4.60 10.71 -25.36
C VAL A 470 -5.37 11.34 -26.54
N GLY A 471 -4.74 12.31 -27.21
CA GLY A 471 -5.34 13.08 -28.31
C GLY A 471 -6.07 14.36 -27.89
N PHE A 472 -6.18 14.64 -26.59
CA PHE A 472 -6.79 15.86 -26.05
C PHE A 472 -5.82 16.73 -25.23
N GLU A 473 -4.52 16.43 -25.25
CA GLU A 473 -3.47 17.09 -24.47
C GLU A 473 -3.38 18.60 -24.80
N SER A 474 -3.55 18.95 -26.07
CA SER A 474 -3.55 20.35 -26.54
C SER A 474 -4.72 21.17 -26.01
N GLN A 475 -5.76 20.52 -25.46
CA GLN A 475 -6.92 21.16 -24.83
C GLN A 475 -6.79 21.22 -23.30
N SER A 476 -5.70 20.68 -22.75
CA SER A 476 -5.35 20.79 -21.33
C SER A 476 -4.50 22.04 -21.06
N SER A 477 -4.54 22.59 -19.84
CA SER A 477 -3.80 23.80 -19.48
C SER A 477 -3.19 23.72 -18.08
N ASN A 478 -1.96 24.23 -17.94
CA ASN A 478 -1.18 24.20 -16.70
C ASN A 478 -1.01 22.79 -16.08
N ILE A 479 -1.09 21.75 -16.91
CA ILE A 479 -0.73 20.38 -16.56
C ILE A 479 0.65 20.11 -17.14
N THR A 480 1.55 19.63 -16.29
CA THR A 480 2.94 19.30 -16.67
C THR A 480 3.16 17.82 -16.89
N ASP A 481 2.33 16.98 -16.26
CA ASP A 481 2.37 15.54 -16.43
C ASP A 481 1.03 14.92 -16.01
N THR A 482 0.72 13.75 -16.55
CA THR A 482 -0.38 12.90 -16.09
C THR A 482 0.05 11.45 -16.13
N SER A 483 -0.27 10.69 -15.10
CA SER A 483 0.10 9.28 -15.04
C SER A 483 -0.96 8.46 -14.31
N PHE A 484 -1.13 7.20 -14.71
CA PHE A 484 -1.92 6.24 -13.97
C PHE A 484 -1.05 5.46 -13.01
N ALA A 485 -1.59 5.13 -11.85
CA ALA A 485 -0.96 4.29 -10.85
C ALA A 485 -2.00 3.32 -10.31
N ILE A 486 -1.71 2.02 -10.35
CA ILE A 486 -2.53 1.03 -9.65
C ILE A 486 -1.89 0.82 -8.28
N GLU A 487 -2.65 1.11 -7.22
CA GLU A 487 -2.22 0.90 -5.85
C GLU A 487 -3.28 0.03 -5.15
N ASN A 488 -2.85 -1.13 -4.65
CA ASN A 488 -3.72 -2.11 -3.97
C ASN A 488 -4.97 -2.54 -4.79
N GLY A 489 -4.83 -2.61 -6.12
CA GLY A 489 -5.93 -2.98 -7.02
C GLY A 489 -6.87 -1.84 -7.37
N SER A 490 -6.69 -0.64 -6.81
CA SER A 490 -7.42 0.56 -7.19
C SER A 490 -6.61 1.40 -8.18
N ALA A 491 -7.25 1.82 -9.26
CA ALA A 491 -6.64 2.70 -10.25
C ALA A 491 -6.72 4.17 -9.80
N PHE A 492 -5.56 4.80 -9.69
CA PHE A 492 -5.41 6.21 -9.40
C PHE A 492 -4.90 6.94 -10.62
N PHE A 493 -5.42 8.15 -10.81
CA PHE A 493 -4.95 9.07 -11.82
C PHE A 493 -4.24 10.26 -11.18
N LEU A 494 -2.98 10.46 -11.53
CA LEU A 494 -2.11 11.51 -11.00
C LEU A 494 -1.98 12.63 -12.02
N ILE A 495 -2.10 13.87 -11.57
CA ILE A 495 -2.10 15.06 -12.41
C ILE A 495 -1.15 16.09 -11.81
N ASP A 496 -0.08 16.42 -12.52
CA ASP A 496 0.90 17.42 -12.08
C ASP A 496 0.51 18.81 -12.57
N ILE A 497 0.22 19.73 -11.64
CA ILE A 497 -0.06 21.13 -11.94
C ILE A 497 1.24 21.94 -11.97
N ALA A 498 1.38 22.77 -13.02
CA ALA A 498 2.53 23.63 -13.24
C ALA A 498 2.79 24.59 -12.04
N PRO A 499 4.06 24.84 -11.68
CA PRO A 499 4.42 25.79 -10.62
C PRO A 499 3.78 27.16 -10.82
N GLY A 500 3.19 27.72 -9.77
CA GLY A 500 2.58 29.06 -9.78
C GLY A 500 1.20 29.14 -10.43
N ALA A 501 0.64 28.06 -10.95
CA ALA A 501 -0.72 28.05 -11.49
C ALA A 501 -1.75 28.12 -10.35
N LYS A 502 -2.78 28.98 -10.50
CA LYS A 502 -3.97 28.99 -9.61
C LYS A 502 -5.12 28.15 -10.14
N THR A 503 -5.10 27.86 -11.44
CA THR A 503 -6.09 27.06 -12.14
C THR A 503 -5.39 26.17 -13.13
N ALA A 504 -5.88 24.95 -13.31
CA ALA A 504 -5.42 24.04 -14.33
C ALA A 504 -6.60 23.26 -14.92
N SER A 505 -6.45 22.71 -16.12
CA SER A 505 -7.50 21.92 -16.75
C SER A 505 -6.94 20.71 -17.48
N LEU A 506 -7.65 19.60 -17.39
CA LEU A 506 -7.35 18.37 -18.12
C LEU A 506 -8.54 17.98 -19.00
N ALA A 507 -8.29 17.72 -20.28
CA ALA A 507 -9.28 17.20 -21.21
C ALA A 507 -9.15 15.69 -21.37
N VAL A 508 -10.26 14.97 -21.30
CA VAL A 508 -10.37 13.50 -21.41
C VAL A 508 -11.53 13.18 -22.36
N GLY A 509 -11.30 12.41 -23.43
CA GLY A 509 -12.35 11.98 -24.35
C GLY A 509 -12.82 10.56 -24.07
N ALA A 510 -14.08 10.26 -24.40
CA ALA A 510 -14.64 8.90 -24.41
C ALA A 510 -14.54 8.31 -25.83
N TYR A 511 -14.00 7.10 -25.96
CA TYR A 511 -13.79 6.46 -27.26
C TYR A 511 -14.99 5.60 -27.66
N GLU A 512 -15.26 5.52 -28.97
CA GLU A 512 -16.33 4.68 -29.51
C GLU A 512 -15.77 3.28 -29.77
N ASP A 513 -16.18 2.32 -28.95
CA ASP A 513 -15.83 0.91 -29.10
C ASP A 513 -16.94 0.11 -29.85
N ASN A 514 -18.07 0.77 -30.13
CA ASN A 514 -19.28 0.24 -30.79
C ASN A 514 -19.94 -0.93 -30.05
N VAL A 515 -19.63 -1.10 -28.77
CA VAL A 515 -20.35 -1.99 -27.86
C VAL A 515 -21.52 -1.18 -27.27
N VAL A 516 -22.65 -1.83 -26.99
CA VAL A 516 -23.79 -1.19 -26.32
C VAL A 516 -23.78 -1.70 -24.89
N GLU A 517 -23.23 -0.91 -23.99
CA GLU A 517 -22.91 -1.27 -22.61
C GLU A 517 -23.88 -0.58 -21.62
N GLY A 518 -24.49 0.52 -22.06
CA GLY A 518 -25.48 1.31 -21.33
C GLY A 518 -24.94 2.69 -20.93
N ASP A 519 -25.70 3.43 -20.12
CA ASP A 519 -25.16 4.66 -19.52
C ASP A 519 -24.20 4.26 -18.38
N GLU A 520 -22.91 4.57 -18.54
CA GLU A 520 -21.87 4.26 -17.55
C GLU A 520 -21.54 5.49 -16.72
N THR A 521 -21.26 5.30 -15.43
CA THR A 521 -21.00 6.41 -14.51
C THR A 521 -19.60 6.33 -13.96
N VAL A 522 -18.76 7.27 -14.38
CA VAL A 522 -17.38 7.40 -13.91
C VAL A 522 -17.30 8.48 -12.83
N VAL A 523 -16.74 8.10 -11.67
CA VAL A 523 -16.54 9.00 -10.54
C VAL A 523 -15.05 9.31 -10.39
N PHE A 524 -14.71 10.59 -10.43
CA PHE A 524 -13.35 11.09 -10.16
C PHE A 524 -13.32 11.76 -8.79
N ASN A 525 -12.69 11.09 -7.82
CA ASN A 525 -12.57 11.57 -6.45
C ASN A 525 -11.18 12.12 -6.19
N LEU A 526 -11.06 13.41 -5.84
CA LEU A 526 -9.79 13.99 -5.42
C LEU A 526 -9.38 13.39 -4.07
N VAL A 527 -8.17 12.85 -4.00
CA VAL A 527 -7.62 12.19 -2.80
C VAL A 527 -6.78 13.20 -2.04
N ASP A 528 -7.04 13.35 -0.73
CA ASP A 528 -6.36 14.35 0.08
C ASP A 528 -4.89 13.97 0.27
N ASN A 529 -3.99 14.91 0.00
CA ASN A 529 -2.57 14.76 0.27
C ASN A 529 -2.17 15.84 1.26
N LYS A 530 -2.35 15.53 2.55
CA LYS A 530 -2.20 16.43 3.70
C LYS A 530 -0.87 17.17 3.74
N ASN A 531 0.16 16.76 2.99
CA ASN A 531 1.46 17.40 2.92
C ASN A 531 1.61 18.42 1.78
N SER A 532 0.74 18.35 0.76
CA SER A 532 0.87 19.10 -0.49
C SER A 532 -0.29 20.08 -0.73
N TYR A 533 -1.54 19.64 -0.49
CA TYR A 533 -2.76 20.45 -0.61
C TYR A 533 -3.82 19.99 0.39
N THR A 534 -4.91 20.72 0.49
CA THR A 534 -6.14 20.25 1.17
C THR A 534 -7.29 20.28 0.17
N ILE A 535 -8.39 19.60 0.45
CA ILE A 535 -9.52 19.53 -0.50
C ILE A 535 -10.62 20.54 -0.14
N ASP A 536 -11.17 21.21 -1.16
CA ASP A 536 -12.46 21.90 -1.03
C ASP A 536 -13.57 20.84 -0.98
N ARG A 537 -14.11 20.60 0.22
CA ARG A 537 -15.14 19.60 0.47
C ARG A 537 -16.43 19.79 -0.35
N LYS A 538 -16.66 20.97 -0.94
CA LYS A 538 -17.80 21.21 -1.83
C LYS A 538 -17.55 20.75 -3.27
N ASN A 539 -16.28 20.61 -3.65
CA ASN A 539 -15.81 20.31 -5.00
C ASN A 539 -14.75 19.20 -4.95
N SER A 540 -14.97 18.18 -4.11
CA SER A 540 -13.99 17.11 -3.84
C SER A 540 -14.06 15.95 -4.83
N PHE A 541 -15.12 15.87 -5.63
CA PHE A 541 -15.29 14.88 -6.66
C PHE A 541 -16.16 15.41 -7.79
N VAL A 542 -16.09 14.76 -8.95
CA VAL A 542 -16.99 14.98 -10.07
C VAL A 542 -17.50 13.64 -10.58
N ILE A 543 -18.73 13.62 -11.05
CA ILE A 543 -19.38 12.46 -11.65
C ILE A 543 -19.64 12.80 -13.12
N ALA A 544 -19.26 11.89 -14.01
CA ALA A 544 -19.56 11.96 -15.43
C ALA A 544 -20.33 10.70 -15.85
N THR A 545 -21.21 10.84 -16.83
CA THR A 545 -21.88 9.70 -17.48
C THR A 545 -21.34 9.55 -18.90
N ILE A 546 -20.83 8.37 -19.24
CA ILE A 546 -20.47 7.98 -20.61
C ILE A 546 -21.71 7.30 -21.21
N LYS A 547 -22.00 7.61 -22.47
CA LYS A 547 -23.16 7.05 -23.19
C LYS A 547 -22.69 6.40 -24.48
N ASP A 548 -23.16 5.19 -24.73
CA ASP A 548 -23.01 4.50 -26.02
C ASP A 548 -23.48 5.38 -27.20
N ALA A 549 -22.84 5.22 -28.35
CA ALA A 549 -23.33 5.78 -29.61
C ALA A 549 -24.57 4.99 -30.13
N GLU A 550 -25.65 5.67 -30.58
CA GLU A 550 -26.89 4.98 -31.03
C GLU A 550 -26.68 4.11 -32.29
N ILE A 551 -26.88 2.78 -32.21
CA ILE A 551 -26.87 1.86 -33.37
C ILE A 551 -28.29 1.58 -33.92
N VAL A 552 -28.52 1.90 -35.20
CA VAL A 552 -29.80 1.71 -35.93
C VAL A 552 -29.98 0.25 -36.44
N THR A 553 -30.77 -0.57 -35.70
CA THR A 553 -31.50 -1.86 -35.95
C THR A 553 -31.16 -2.87 -37.11
N SER A 554 -30.99 -4.17 -36.73
CA SER A 554 -30.67 -5.50 -37.40
C SER A 554 -31.37 -5.95 -38.73
N PRO A 555 -30.87 -6.92 -39.60
CA PRO A 555 -30.61 -8.39 -39.35
C PRO A 555 -29.46 -9.19 -40.09
N ALA A 556 -29.11 -10.38 -39.51
CA ALA A 556 -28.34 -11.62 -39.93
C ALA A 556 -26.77 -11.68 -39.90
N PRO A 557 -26.12 -12.71 -39.28
CA PRO A 557 -24.67 -12.71 -39.05
C PRO A 557 -23.86 -13.13 -40.29
N ILE A 558 -22.98 -12.22 -40.71
CA ILE A 558 -21.96 -12.41 -41.72
C ILE A 558 -20.64 -12.63 -40.97
N THR A 559 -19.93 -13.72 -41.22
CA THR A 559 -18.53 -13.85 -40.76
C THR A 559 -17.68 -12.92 -41.59
N ILE A 560 -17.06 -11.92 -40.93
CA ILE A 560 -16.16 -10.95 -41.54
C ILE A 560 -14.74 -11.46 -41.33
N ASP A 561 -14.00 -11.55 -42.44
CA ASP A 561 -12.58 -11.88 -42.47
C ASP A 561 -11.82 -10.54 -42.43
N PHE A 562 -10.96 -10.36 -41.43
CA PHE A 562 -10.20 -9.12 -41.24
C PHE A 562 -8.79 -9.31 -41.78
N ASP A 563 -8.37 -8.45 -42.71
CA ASP A 563 -7.01 -8.40 -43.26
C ASP A 563 -6.28 -7.24 -42.58
N GLU A 564 -5.59 -7.56 -41.47
CA GLU A 564 -4.90 -6.58 -40.62
C GLU A 564 -3.46 -6.33 -41.11
N SER A 565 -3.14 -5.06 -41.36
CA SER A 565 -1.80 -4.62 -41.75
C SER A 565 -1.34 -3.39 -40.97
N TRP A 566 -0.03 -3.29 -40.78
CA TRP A 566 0.63 -2.17 -40.11
C TRP A 566 1.74 -1.60 -40.99
N SER A 567 2.05 -0.30 -40.84
CA SER A 567 3.21 0.29 -41.51
C SER A 567 3.82 1.45 -40.72
N PHE A 568 5.12 1.67 -40.91
CA PHE A 568 5.85 2.83 -40.37
C PHE A 568 6.90 3.32 -41.38
N LYS A 569 7.41 4.55 -41.17
CA LYS A 569 8.42 5.16 -42.03
C LYS A 569 9.60 5.69 -41.24
N ILE A 570 10.79 5.56 -41.82
CA ILE A 570 12.01 6.24 -41.40
C ILE A 570 12.31 7.27 -42.48
N ASP A 571 11.92 8.52 -42.22
CA ASP A 571 12.07 9.62 -43.17
C ASP A 571 13.47 10.26 -43.07
N ASP A 572 13.96 10.80 -44.18
CA ASP A 572 15.20 11.56 -44.26
C ASP A 572 16.46 10.82 -43.73
N TYR A 573 16.52 9.49 -43.88
CA TYR A 573 17.63 8.69 -43.35
C TYR A 573 18.91 8.86 -44.18
N ALA A 574 19.91 9.52 -43.60
CA ALA A 574 21.21 9.69 -44.22
C ALA A 574 22.07 8.42 -44.13
N ILE A 575 22.51 7.89 -45.27
CA ILE A 575 23.30 6.66 -45.37
C ILE A 575 24.50 6.79 -46.32
N GLU A 576 25.65 6.24 -45.91
CA GLU A 576 26.84 6.07 -46.74
C GLU A 576 26.67 4.85 -47.68
N HIS A 577 25.79 4.98 -48.68
CA HIS A 577 25.57 3.94 -49.68
C HIS A 577 25.58 4.57 -51.07
N GLN A 578 26.36 4.00 -52.00
CA GLN A 578 26.56 4.55 -53.35
C GLN A 578 26.94 6.05 -53.39
N GLY A 579 27.73 6.56 -52.44
CA GLY A 579 28.20 7.94 -52.45
C GLY A 579 27.30 8.96 -51.74
N LYS A 580 26.78 8.57 -50.56
CA LYS A 580 25.89 9.34 -49.67
C LYS A 580 24.52 9.60 -50.26
N ALA A 581 23.51 9.04 -49.61
CA ALA A 581 22.11 9.23 -49.96
C ALA A 581 21.29 9.59 -48.73
N VAL A 582 20.20 10.32 -48.98
CA VAL A 582 19.08 10.44 -48.06
C VAL A 582 17.97 9.55 -48.61
N VAL A 583 17.41 8.70 -47.75
CA VAL A 583 16.38 7.75 -48.13
C VAL A 583 15.20 7.78 -47.15
N ASP A 584 13.99 7.58 -47.69
CA ASP A 584 12.81 7.29 -46.89
C ASP A 584 12.56 5.78 -46.94
N ILE A 585 12.40 5.15 -45.78
CA ILE A 585 12.20 3.71 -45.66
C ILE A 585 10.81 3.47 -45.09
N GLU A 586 9.89 2.98 -45.92
CA GLU A 586 8.55 2.58 -45.53
C GLU A 586 8.52 1.06 -45.34
N VAL A 587 8.15 0.63 -44.15
CA VAL A 587 7.98 -0.79 -43.80
C VAL A 587 6.50 -1.03 -43.56
N SER A 588 5.91 -1.99 -44.24
CA SER A 588 4.54 -2.42 -44.02
C SER A 588 4.46 -3.93 -43.89
N TYR A 589 3.59 -4.46 -43.07
CA TYR A 589 3.42 -5.91 -42.91
C TYR A 589 1.98 -6.26 -42.57
N ASP A 590 1.60 -7.46 -43.00
CA ASP A 590 0.29 -8.05 -42.73
C ASP A 590 0.49 -9.12 -41.65
N TYR A 591 -0.37 -9.10 -40.64
CA TYR A 591 -0.32 -10.08 -39.56
C TYR A 591 -0.92 -11.42 -39.99
N ILE A 592 -0.57 -12.49 -39.26
CA ILE A 592 -1.33 -13.74 -39.38
C ILE A 592 -2.76 -13.55 -38.88
N ASP A 593 -3.73 -14.24 -39.49
CA ASP A 593 -5.13 -14.19 -39.06
C ASP A 593 -5.30 -14.48 -37.56
N GLY A 594 -6.06 -13.64 -36.86
CA GLY A 594 -6.40 -13.82 -35.46
C GLY A 594 -5.26 -13.58 -34.46
N ILE A 595 -4.20 -12.87 -34.88
CA ILE A 595 -3.20 -12.35 -33.94
C ILE A 595 -3.86 -11.50 -32.85
N GLY A 596 -3.35 -11.54 -31.62
CA GLY A 596 -3.88 -10.72 -30.53
C GLY A 596 -5.15 -11.26 -29.85
N VAL A 597 -5.88 -12.20 -30.49
CA VAL A 597 -7.11 -12.80 -29.93
C VAL A 597 -6.87 -13.63 -28.66
N PRO A 598 -5.90 -14.58 -28.62
CA PRO A 598 -5.60 -15.31 -27.40
C PRO A 598 -4.72 -14.52 -26.42
N ASP A 599 -4.00 -13.51 -26.92
CA ASP A 599 -3.05 -12.69 -26.15
C ASP A 599 -2.72 -11.41 -26.96
N PRO A 600 -3.18 -10.21 -26.56
CA PRO A 600 -2.93 -8.97 -27.29
C PRO A 600 -1.46 -8.54 -27.27
N PHE A 601 -0.61 -9.14 -26.42
CA PHE A 601 0.83 -8.88 -26.42
C PHE A 601 1.59 -9.59 -27.55
N GLN A 602 0.89 -10.28 -28.46
CA GLN A 602 1.48 -10.91 -29.65
C GLN A 602 1.84 -9.91 -30.76
N TYR A 603 1.29 -8.69 -30.75
CA TYR A 603 1.65 -7.67 -31.73
C TYR A 603 3.11 -7.22 -31.53
N PRO A 604 3.96 -7.29 -32.57
CA PRO A 604 5.35 -6.90 -32.45
C PRO A 604 5.49 -5.37 -32.34
N ASP A 605 6.23 -4.93 -31.31
CA ASP A 605 6.64 -3.53 -31.18
C ASP A 605 7.49 -3.12 -32.40
N PHE A 606 7.19 -1.98 -33.03
CA PHE A 606 7.91 -1.51 -34.21
C PHE A 606 9.24 -0.84 -33.85
N LEU A 607 9.44 -0.36 -32.61
CA LEU A 607 10.69 0.30 -32.20
C LEU A 607 11.91 -0.66 -32.26
N PRO A 608 11.82 -1.93 -31.80
CA PRO A 608 12.88 -2.91 -32.04
C PRO A 608 13.12 -3.22 -33.54
N ILE A 609 12.06 -3.21 -34.36
CA ILE A 609 12.15 -3.44 -35.82
C ILE A 609 12.89 -2.30 -36.50
N GLU A 610 12.50 -1.06 -36.19
CA GLU A 610 13.19 0.17 -36.63
C GLU A 610 14.66 0.12 -36.22
N LYS A 611 14.94 -0.21 -34.95
CA LYS A 611 16.31 -0.27 -34.45
C LYS A 611 17.13 -1.36 -35.15
N TYR A 612 16.51 -2.47 -35.49
CA TYR A 612 17.13 -3.54 -36.25
C TYR A 612 17.47 -3.07 -37.68
N ILE A 613 16.55 -2.34 -38.35
CA ILE A 613 16.78 -1.76 -39.69
C ILE A 613 17.95 -0.79 -39.67
N GLU A 614 17.99 0.17 -38.75
CA GLU A 614 19.11 1.11 -38.60
C GLU A 614 20.44 0.37 -38.46
N ASN A 615 20.48 -0.63 -37.57
CA ASN A 615 21.67 -1.43 -37.32
C ASN A 615 22.10 -2.25 -38.55
N PHE A 616 21.14 -2.80 -39.30
CA PHE A 616 21.41 -3.54 -40.53
C PHE A 616 22.03 -2.62 -41.58
N LEU A 617 21.46 -1.43 -41.78
CA LEU A 617 21.94 -0.45 -42.76
C LEU A 617 23.35 0.04 -42.43
N VAL A 618 23.62 0.32 -41.15
CA VAL A 618 24.97 0.74 -40.67
C VAL A 618 26.01 -0.37 -40.87
N LYS A 619 25.62 -1.64 -40.73
CA LYS A 619 26.54 -2.79 -40.81
C LYS A 619 26.56 -3.46 -42.18
N TYR A 620 25.85 -2.91 -43.18
CA TYR A 620 25.70 -3.54 -44.48
C TYR A 620 27.07 -3.64 -45.19
N PRO A 621 27.57 -4.84 -45.53
CA PRO A 621 28.97 -5.02 -45.88
C PRO A 621 29.36 -4.54 -47.29
N ASN A 622 28.38 -4.31 -48.17
CA ASN A 622 28.61 -4.03 -49.60
C ASN A 622 27.98 -2.68 -50.02
N GLU A 623 28.65 -1.57 -49.73
CA GLU A 623 28.14 -0.21 -50.01
C GLU A 623 27.91 0.13 -51.51
N THR A 624 28.36 -0.73 -52.42
CA THR A 624 28.19 -0.58 -53.87
C THR A 624 27.05 -1.40 -54.44
N ASP A 625 26.37 -2.22 -53.64
CA ASP A 625 25.21 -2.98 -54.11
C ASP A 625 24.11 -2.04 -54.64
N PHE A 626 23.28 -2.55 -55.55
CA PHE A 626 22.10 -1.82 -55.98
C PHE A 626 21.05 -1.81 -54.85
N TRP A 627 20.21 -0.77 -54.80
CA TRP A 627 19.16 -0.60 -53.78
C TRP A 627 18.18 -1.79 -53.75
N GLU A 628 17.97 -2.47 -54.87
CA GLU A 628 17.17 -3.69 -54.98
C GLU A 628 17.83 -4.88 -54.29
N ILE A 629 19.16 -4.95 -54.25
CA ILE A 629 19.92 -6.01 -53.59
C ILE A 629 19.94 -5.76 -52.08
N LEU A 630 20.25 -4.52 -51.67
CA LEU A 630 20.21 -4.11 -50.26
C LEU A 630 18.82 -4.37 -49.67
N ASN A 631 17.75 -3.91 -50.33
CA ASN A 631 16.39 -4.08 -49.83
C ASN A 631 15.98 -5.57 -49.72
N LYS A 632 16.37 -6.40 -50.71
CA LYS A 632 16.17 -7.86 -50.62
C LYS A 632 16.86 -8.50 -49.43
N ASN A 633 18.09 -8.06 -49.13
CA ASN A 633 18.83 -8.57 -47.98
C ASN A 633 18.21 -8.09 -46.66
N LEU A 634 17.72 -6.86 -46.58
CA LEU A 634 17.03 -6.33 -45.41
C LEU A 634 15.75 -7.11 -45.09
N VAL A 635 14.85 -7.28 -46.08
CA VAL A 635 13.61 -8.06 -45.90
C VAL A 635 13.91 -9.51 -45.49
N LYS A 636 14.95 -10.11 -46.08
CA LYS A 636 15.38 -11.45 -45.68
C LYS A 636 15.85 -11.50 -44.22
N SER A 637 16.64 -10.52 -43.78
CA SER A 637 17.14 -10.41 -42.41
C SER A 637 15.99 -10.31 -41.40
N LEU A 638 15.07 -9.36 -41.64
CA LEU A 638 13.90 -9.11 -40.79
C LEU A 638 13.01 -10.34 -40.60
N LEU A 639 12.84 -11.18 -41.63
CA LEU A 639 12.01 -12.39 -41.54
C LEU A 639 12.75 -13.61 -41.00
N THR A 640 14.08 -13.64 -41.01
CA THR A 640 14.83 -14.87 -40.68
C THR A 640 15.62 -14.80 -39.39
N GLU A 641 16.01 -13.61 -38.95
CA GLU A 641 16.76 -13.38 -37.73
C GLU A 641 15.86 -12.98 -36.55
N LEU A 642 16.40 -13.09 -35.34
CA LEU A 642 15.74 -12.66 -34.12
C LEU A 642 15.87 -11.15 -33.96
N ILE A 643 14.77 -10.48 -33.61
CA ILE A 643 14.72 -9.06 -33.28
C ILE A 643 14.91 -8.92 -31.77
N PRO A 644 16.04 -8.34 -31.31
CA PRO A 644 16.31 -8.19 -29.89
C PRO A 644 15.49 -7.05 -29.29
N THR A 645 14.92 -7.30 -28.10
CA THR A 645 14.18 -6.28 -27.35
C THR A 645 15.02 -5.72 -26.19
N PRO A 646 14.73 -4.49 -25.71
CA PRO A 646 15.37 -3.91 -24.52
C PRO A 646 15.17 -4.72 -23.24
N TYR A 647 14.23 -5.66 -23.23
CA TYR A 647 13.84 -6.48 -22.08
C TYR A 647 14.43 -7.91 -22.11
N GLY A 648 15.27 -8.22 -23.09
CA GLY A 648 15.99 -9.50 -23.17
C GLY A 648 15.16 -10.68 -23.69
N ILE A 649 14.01 -10.41 -24.31
CA ILE A 649 13.17 -11.42 -24.97
C ILE A 649 13.21 -11.14 -26.47
N ASP A 650 13.86 -12.02 -27.22
CA ASP A 650 13.97 -11.88 -28.67
C ASP A 650 12.75 -12.53 -29.35
N TYR A 651 12.27 -11.93 -30.46
CA TYR A 651 11.15 -12.48 -31.23
C TYR A 651 11.48 -12.54 -32.72
N LYS A 652 10.73 -13.36 -33.47
CA LYS A 652 10.91 -13.54 -34.91
C LYS A 652 9.67 -13.09 -35.65
N LEU A 653 9.82 -12.14 -36.57
CA LEU A 653 8.68 -11.59 -37.31
C LEU A 653 7.96 -12.65 -38.16
N ALA A 654 8.67 -13.64 -38.69
CA ALA A 654 8.06 -14.72 -39.46
C ALA A 654 7.06 -15.59 -38.68
N ASP A 655 7.04 -15.50 -37.35
CA ASP A 655 6.11 -16.28 -36.52
C ASP A 655 4.75 -15.58 -36.35
N VAL A 656 4.69 -14.26 -36.60
CA VAL A 656 3.52 -13.41 -36.34
C VAL A 656 3.03 -12.63 -37.58
N LEU A 657 3.78 -12.69 -38.69
CA LEU A 657 3.44 -12.00 -39.95
C LEU A 657 3.09 -12.98 -41.08
N ASP A 658 2.09 -12.66 -41.87
CA ASP A 658 1.82 -13.31 -43.17
C ASP A 658 2.66 -12.70 -44.30
N SER A 659 2.96 -11.40 -44.21
CA SER A 659 3.67 -10.66 -45.26
C SER A 659 4.44 -9.47 -44.67
N LEU A 660 5.60 -9.15 -45.23
CA LEU A 660 6.40 -7.96 -44.88
C LEU A 660 6.92 -7.30 -46.15
N THR A 661 6.58 -6.04 -46.36
CA THR A 661 7.03 -5.19 -47.45
C THR A 661 7.92 -4.07 -46.94
N VAL A 662 9.07 -3.86 -47.60
CA VAL A 662 9.93 -2.70 -47.35
C VAL A 662 10.11 -1.94 -48.65
N LYS A 663 9.84 -0.64 -48.62
CA LYS A 663 10.04 0.32 -49.70
C LYS A 663 11.11 1.33 -49.29
N ILE A 664 12.13 1.48 -50.12
CA ILE A 664 13.21 2.46 -49.95
C ILE A 664 13.12 3.46 -51.09
N ASP A 665 12.76 4.69 -50.79
CA ASP A 665 12.77 5.82 -51.71
C ASP A 665 14.07 6.61 -51.52
N VAL A 666 14.86 6.74 -52.59
CA VAL A 666 16.12 7.48 -52.61
C VAL A 666 15.86 8.87 -53.17
N GLU A 667 16.15 9.89 -52.35
CA GLU A 667 15.85 11.28 -52.68
C GLU A 667 16.58 11.76 -53.94
N SER A 668 15.96 12.70 -54.65
CA SER A 668 16.55 13.34 -55.83
C SER A 668 17.76 14.21 -55.43
N GLY A 669 18.88 14.03 -56.10
CA GLY A 669 20.15 14.73 -55.79
C GLY A 669 21.10 13.91 -54.92
N SER A 670 20.61 12.86 -54.24
CA SER A 670 21.43 11.86 -53.56
C SER A 670 22.38 11.15 -54.54
N SER A 671 23.63 10.95 -54.11
CA SER A 671 24.69 10.37 -54.95
C SER A 671 24.94 11.10 -56.28
N GLY A 672 24.55 12.38 -56.40
CA GLY A 672 24.69 13.18 -57.61
C GLY A 672 23.70 12.84 -58.74
N ILE A 673 22.64 12.08 -58.45
CA ILE A 673 21.62 11.69 -59.44
C ILE A 673 20.32 12.44 -59.13
N SER A 674 19.92 13.35 -60.01
CA SER A 674 18.74 14.23 -59.86
C SER A 674 17.39 13.58 -60.18
N THR A 675 17.29 12.27 -60.01
CA THR A 675 16.08 11.49 -60.29
C THR A 675 15.76 10.68 -59.05
N LEU A 676 14.53 10.81 -58.55
CA LEU A 676 13.99 10.00 -57.47
C LEU A 676 13.93 8.52 -57.91
N ARG A 677 14.31 7.61 -57.01
CA ARG A 677 14.35 6.17 -57.28
C ARG A 677 13.71 5.42 -56.11
N SER A 678 13.01 4.33 -56.37
CA SER A 678 12.33 3.55 -55.34
C SER A 678 12.59 2.06 -55.52
N SER A 679 12.82 1.34 -54.44
CA SER A 679 12.94 -0.12 -54.40
C SER A 679 11.89 -0.67 -53.44
N THR A 680 11.02 -1.59 -53.87
CA THR A 680 10.01 -2.23 -53.02
C THR A 680 10.17 -3.75 -53.06
N VAL A 681 10.24 -4.38 -51.88
CA VAL A 681 10.41 -5.82 -51.73
C VAL A 681 9.40 -6.35 -50.71
N THR A 682 8.63 -7.36 -51.08
CA THR A 682 7.71 -8.09 -50.19
C THR A 682 8.22 -9.51 -49.95
N GLY A 683 8.41 -9.88 -48.69
CA GLY A 683 8.70 -11.24 -48.23
C GLY A 683 7.47 -11.88 -47.62
N LYS A 684 7.32 -13.20 -47.82
CA LYS A 684 6.25 -14.01 -47.20
C LYS A 684 6.89 -15.21 -46.49
N PRO A 685 6.72 -15.37 -45.17
CA PRO A 685 7.19 -16.55 -44.46
C PRO A 685 6.58 -17.83 -45.05
N GLN A 686 7.41 -18.82 -45.39
CA GLN A 686 6.90 -20.14 -45.78
C GLN A 686 6.86 -21.05 -44.57
N LYS A 687 5.66 -21.41 -44.11
CA LYS A 687 5.47 -22.50 -43.13
C LYS A 687 5.78 -23.82 -43.83
N THR A 688 6.96 -24.40 -43.55
CA THR A 688 7.27 -25.75 -44.05
C THR A 688 6.35 -26.70 -43.29
N ALA A 689 5.44 -27.39 -43.99
CA ALA A 689 4.59 -28.40 -43.37
C ALA A 689 5.48 -29.52 -42.80
N ILE A 690 5.43 -29.72 -41.47
CA ILE A 690 6.07 -30.83 -40.77
C ILE A 690 5.00 -31.86 -40.44
#